data_AF-A0A970LKN9-F1
#
_entry.id   AF-A0A970LKN9-F1
#
_cell.length_a   1.000
_cell.length_b   1.000
_cell.length_c   1.000
_cell.angle_alpha   90.00
_cell.angle_beta   90.00
_cell.angle_gamma   90.00
#
_symmetry.space_group_name_H-M   'P 1'
#
loop_
_entity.id
_entity.type
_entity.pdbx_description
1 polymer ?
#
loop_
_entity_poly.entity_id
_entity_poly.type
_entity_poly.pdbx_seq_one_letter_code
_entity_poly.pdbx_strand_id
1 'polypeptide(L)'
;MRKVFSIIGMVLALIVLSACNGKTTKSKLPDLDDKTKTQIELTFSSFEEDVNLVFEYQYSNDVNENLFIKYKEPLKTGDEFSNNDTITIILSATKYRLPNLRGKNQTEIETLFSSIKTDYYGLEFSYDFEYIESTLAAGMFIEYQAPFEVGDVVADGAQITLIISQEKFRLPELTGKTKTEIESVFTNILSAYPSLEIDLSYEYVYDDKLEKDSFVAYKSHEVGDRITRKTEVVIYLSTYVLLPELENKTKTDIQNIFSELLRAKLNHGVTIEFLYYYDLAGSEDLFVAYLADLNEQERLRKNQVVQIALTGGYVTYPDLTGKTKNEIEGVFANLFAKYGDDSYTIEFKGYYDKTKAEDTFIEYDSEHQVGEKIDNNEIITITLSFVELTLPNLKNLKVFQIEELFEAMAVPLDRIIFMPSYSEYVEAGEFIKYDNYKTGDKVDFTRERVVIFYDARPTLPNLEELNKKQIEEALGELHITAEFEYLVDNNQEYDLFAGYKNNEVGDPITTNMLITIYLYKNDDVNVGTEIVNEKELFISKYIDGVGGSQGIELYNATDSDITLDDYYLAILGAGSYVPTRVIPLAGIIESEKTFVIVNDNSTRELLAKSDFQTSLMSFGGNANIQLRKTSNNTYIDAIYEVGNISVLMDNEIFVRRSEITHGRRDYNYFEWMGFVPDFYDLIGVHPYSGYSDPVFELIEDKTFQEYGMTKVKYLRAADGDTIYLESLDPRDETSYDGDNRIRFLLIDTPETNKPGQPGEPYANVATDFTVSMLKAKDGKDVEIYLQASREAGLIDTYGRHLGLIWANVGTEEEPDWKLLNYELLKAGLGQIMIAKTGKYYDHPIFGNRYLYQWAADADRYAQENKLGLYSGVHKP
;
A
#
# COMPACT_ATOMS: atom_id res chain seq x y z
N MET A 1 -4.88 35.36 -71.21
CA MET A 1 -5.25 36.68 -71.80
C MET A 1 -6.68 36.57 -72.41
N ARG A 2 -7.22 37.39 -73.35
CA ARG A 2 -8.69 37.74 -73.47
C ARG A 2 -9.46 37.61 -74.86
N LYS A 3 -10.71 37.03 -74.88
CA LYS A 3 -12.13 37.36 -75.41
C LYS A 3 -12.61 37.91 -76.85
N VAL A 4 -13.95 37.74 -77.17
CA VAL A 4 -15.02 38.39 -78.11
C VAL A 4 -15.51 37.67 -79.45
N PHE A 5 -16.62 37.89 -80.27
CA PHE A 5 -17.86 38.79 -80.44
C PHE A 5 -19.05 38.21 -81.37
N SER A 6 -20.04 38.98 -81.95
CA SER A 6 -21.24 38.60 -82.84
C SER A 6 -21.85 39.82 -83.68
N ILE A 7 -22.97 39.97 -84.50
CA ILE A 7 -24.31 39.37 -84.96
C ILE A 7 -24.77 40.05 -86.37
N ILE A 8 -25.91 40.07 -87.18
CA ILE A 8 -27.41 39.75 -87.38
C ILE A 8 -27.76 39.68 -88.96
N GLY A 9 -28.92 39.68 -89.72
CA GLY A 9 -30.44 39.86 -89.84
C GLY A 9 -30.91 39.64 -91.35
N MET A 10 -32.07 39.90 -92.08
CA MET A 10 -33.55 40.26 -92.12
C MET A 10 -34.06 40.23 -93.66
N VAL A 11 -35.26 40.47 -94.31
CA VAL A 11 -36.80 40.52 -94.28
C VAL A 11 -37.31 41.03 -95.72
N LEU A 12 -38.50 40.96 -96.45
CA LEU A 12 -39.99 40.61 -96.46
C LEU A 12 -40.43 39.92 -97.85
N ALA A 13 -41.53 39.99 -98.70
CA ALA A 13 -42.91 40.58 -99.01
C ALA A 13 -43.56 39.86 -100.28
N LEU A 14 -44.71 40.17 -101.00
CA LEU A 14 -46.18 40.42 -100.77
C LEU A 14 -47.05 40.51 -102.13
N ILE A 15 -48.39 40.17 -102.18
CA ILE A 15 -49.50 40.54 -103.18
C ILE A 15 -49.59 39.82 -104.60
N VAL A 16 -50.63 39.86 -105.52
CA VAL A 16 -52.12 39.52 -105.65
C VAL A 16 -52.53 39.53 -107.20
N LEU A 17 -53.67 39.21 -107.93
CA LEU A 17 -55.14 38.80 -108.01
C LEU A 17 -55.36 38.09 -109.43
N SER A 18 -56.46 37.68 -110.15
CA SER A 18 -57.97 37.36 -110.19
C SER A 18 -58.29 36.70 -111.61
N ALA A 19 -59.43 36.19 -112.18
CA ALA A 19 -60.92 36.06 -111.99
C ALA A 19 -61.45 34.62 -112.46
N CYS A 20 -62.50 34.22 -113.25
CA CYS A 20 -63.62 34.75 -114.11
C CYS A 20 -64.77 33.67 -114.37
N ASN A 21 -65.74 33.75 -115.36
CA ASN A 21 -66.95 32.84 -115.47
C ASN A 21 -67.82 32.74 -116.81
N GLY A 22 -68.34 31.53 -117.21
CA GLY A 22 -69.68 31.21 -117.88
C GLY A 22 -69.82 31.00 -119.45
N LYS A 23 -70.88 30.43 -120.10
CA LYS A 23 -72.03 29.48 -119.76
C LYS A 23 -72.94 29.01 -120.99
N THR A 24 -73.32 27.71 -121.12
CA THR A 24 -74.18 26.94 -122.11
C THR A 24 -74.81 25.68 -121.40
N THR A 25 -74.99 24.48 -122.00
CA THR A 25 -75.01 23.16 -121.27
C THR A 25 -73.58 22.62 -121.06
N LYS A 26 -73.38 21.60 -120.19
CA LYS A 26 -72.04 21.11 -119.75
C LYS A 26 -71.90 19.57 -119.74
N SER A 27 -70.66 19.08 -119.78
CA SER A 27 -70.23 17.68 -119.63
C SER A 27 -70.03 17.21 -118.18
N LYS A 28 -69.76 15.91 -118.00
CA LYS A 28 -69.60 15.22 -116.70
C LYS A 28 -68.32 14.38 -116.62
N LEU A 29 -67.72 14.30 -115.43
CA LEU A 29 -66.49 13.56 -115.16
C LEU A 29 -66.65 12.08 -115.53
N PRO A 30 -65.80 11.53 -116.43
CA PRO A 30 -65.88 10.15 -116.86
C PRO A 30 -65.49 9.18 -115.74
N ASP A 31 -65.89 7.92 -115.90
CA ASP A 31 -65.33 6.81 -115.15
C ASP A 31 -63.89 6.53 -115.63
N LEU A 32 -62.94 6.53 -114.70
CA LEU A 32 -61.51 6.37 -114.96
C LEU A 32 -60.92 5.07 -114.41
N ASP A 33 -61.74 4.16 -113.89
CA ASP A 33 -61.25 2.89 -113.36
C ASP A 33 -60.45 2.12 -114.42
N ASP A 34 -59.40 1.43 -113.95
CA ASP A 34 -58.32 0.77 -114.70
C ASP A 34 -57.55 1.63 -115.73
N LYS A 35 -57.70 2.96 -115.75
CA LYS A 35 -56.97 3.82 -116.71
C LYS A 35 -55.62 4.28 -116.14
N THR A 36 -54.58 4.14 -116.95
CA THR A 36 -53.29 4.83 -116.76
C THR A 36 -53.42 6.32 -117.04
N LYS A 37 -52.48 7.13 -116.53
CA LYS A 37 -52.35 8.57 -116.82
C LYS A 37 -52.63 8.92 -118.30
N THR A 38 -51.97 8.26 -119.24
CA THR A 38 -52.10 8.55 -120.68
C THR A 38 -53.49 8.22 -121.23
N GLN A 39 -54.15 7.17 -120.73
CA GLN A 39 -55.54 6.87 -121.09
C GLN A 39 -56.52 7.89 -120.50
N ILE A 40 -56.23 8.44 -119.31
CA ILE A 40 -57.03 9.49 -118.68
C ILE A 40 -56.90 10.81 -119.47
N GLU A 41 -55.67 11.23 -119.81
CA GLU A 41 -55.39 12.40 -120.64
C GLU A 41 -56.10 12.29 -122.01
N LEU A 42 -56.03 11.13 -122.66
CA LEU A 42 -56.77 10.85 -123.89
C LEU A 42 -58.30 10.91 -123.70
N THR A 43 -58.82 10.39 -122.59
CA THR A 43 -60.26 10.43 -122.28
C THR A 43 -60.74 11.87 -122.16
N PHE A 44 -60.02 12.73 -121.43
CA PHE A 44 -60.40 14.14 -121.31
C PHE A 44 -60.26 14.93 -122.61
N SER A 45 -59.26 14.62 -123.45
CA SER A 45 -59.11 15.26 -124.78
C SER A 45 -60.25 15.00 -125.78
N SER A 46 -61.26 14.20 -125.40
CA SER A 46 -62.44 13.90 -126.22
C SER A 46 -63.69 14.74 -125.89
N PHE A 47 -63.67 15.57 -124.84
CA PHE A 47 -64.73 16.52 -124.53
C PHE A 47 -64.53 17.86 -125.27
N GLU A 48 -65.59 18.67 -125.38
CA GLU A 48 -65.46 20.06 -125.85
C GLU A 48 -64.91 20.99 -124.74
N GLU A 49 -65.00 20.58 -123.47
CA GLU A 49 -64.46 21.32 -122.34
C GLU A 49 -62.95 21.11 -122.11
N ASP A 50 -62.18 22.18 -122.27
CA ASP A 50 -60.74 22.23 -121.99
C ASP A 50 -60.49 22.28 -120.47
N VAL A 51 -59.70 21.34 -119.93
CA VAL A 51 -59.50 21.15 -118.48
C VAL A 51 -58.05 20.87 -118.11
N ASN A 52 -57.65 21.37 -116.94
CA ASN A 52 -56.30 21.20 -116.41
C ASN A 52 -56.22 19.95 -115.52
N LEU A 53 -55.61 18.87 -116.02
CA LEU A 53 -55.42 17.65 -115.26
C LEU A 53 -54.15 17.71 -114.42
N VAL A 54 -54.29 17.51 -113.11
CA VAL A 54 -53.15 17.39 -112.18
C VAL A 54 -53.08 15.96 -111.67
N PHE A 55 -51.92 15.32 -111.77
CA PHE A 55 -51.73 13.95 -111.31
C PHE A 55 -50.89 13.91 -110.04
N GLU A 56 -51.46 13.35 -108.98
CA GLU A 56 -50.79 13.07 -107.71
C GLU A 56 -50.61 11.55 -107.54
N TYR A 57 -49.64 11.14 -106.73
CA TYR A 57 -49.36 9.72 -106.45
C TYR A 57 -49.55 9.42 -104.97
N GLN A 58 -50.27 8.33 -104.69
CA GLN A 58 -50.50 7.82 -103.34
C GLN A 58 -50.17 6.33 -103.30
N TYR A 59 -49.57 5.83 -102.23
CA TYR A 59 -49.50 4.38 -102.02
C TYR A 59 -50.92 3.81 -101.87
N SER A 60 -51.18 2.70 -102.54
CA SER A 60 -52.40 1.90 -102.41
C SER A 60 -51.99 0.45 -102.37
N ASN A 61 -52.62 -0.37 -101.53
CA ASN A 61 -52.42 -1.82 -101.56
C ASN A 61 -53.13 -2.42 -102.79
N ASP A 62 -54.39 -2.03 -103.00
CA ASP A 62 -55.34 -2.67 -103.92
C ASP A 62 -55.18 -2.26 -105.39
N VAL A 63 -54.77 -1.02 -105.66
CA VAL A 63 -54.65 -0.50 -107.02
C VAL A 63 -53.24 -0.73 -107.58
N ASN A 64 -53.15 -1.28 -108.80
CA ASN A 64 -51.90 -1.50 -109.52
C ASN A 64 -51.21 -0.18 -109.88
N GLU A 65 -49.88 -0.19 -109.95
CA GLU A 65 -49.06 1.01 -110.14
C GLU A 65 -49.49 1.84 -111.36
N ASN A 66 -49.49 3.17 -111.22
CA ASN A 66 -49.83 4.16 -112.24
C ASN A 66 -51.28 4.11 -112.79
N LEU A 67 -52.16 3.26 -112.25
CA LEU A 67 -53.60 3.31 -112.52
C LEU A 67 -54.32 4.31 -111.61
N PHE A 68 -55.48 4.77 -112.08
CA PHE A 68 -56.44 5.57 -111.31
C PHE A 68 -56.81 4.92 -109.97
N ILE A 69 -56.70 5.68 -108.88
CA ILE A 69 -57.32 5.36 -107.59
C ILE A 69 -58.64 6.11 -107.47
N LYS A 70 -58.61 7.44 -107.68
CA LYS A 70 -59.77 8.32 -107.51
C LYS A 70 -59.49 9.73 -108.07
N TYR A 71 -60.57 10.47 -108.32
CA TYR A 71 -60.50 11.93 -108.31
C TYR A 71 -60.20 12.43 -106.90
N LYS A 72 -59.54 13.58 -106.78
CA LYS A 72 -59.30 14.22 -105.49
C LYS A 72 -60.58 14.92 -105.01
N GLU A 73 -60.98 14.61 -103.79
CA GLU A 73 -62.15 15.22 -103.12
C GLU A 73 -62.13 16.75 -103.24
N PRO A 74 -63.27 17.42 -103.52
CA PRO A 74 -64.64 16.88 -103.51
C PRO A 74 -65.14 16.28 -104.83
N LEU A 75 -64.28 16.16 -105.85
CA LEU A 75 -64.68 15.68 -107.18
C LEU A 75 -64.84 14.15 -107.20
N LYS A 76 -65.88 13.65 -107.89
CA LYS A 76 -66.06 12.22 -108.18
C LYS A 76 -66.68 11.97 -109.56
N THR A 77 -66.61 10.73 -110.02
CA THR A 77 -67.23 10.25 -111.27
C THR A 77 -68.69 10.71 -111.39
N GLY A 78 -69.04 11.34 -112.52
CA GLY A 78 -70.38 11.84 -112.83
C GLY A 78 -70.71 13.29 -112.43
N ASP A 79 -69.84 13.97 -111.68
CA ASP A 79 -69.99 15.40 -111.38
C ASP A 79 -69.79 16.27 -112.64
N GLU A 80 -70.38 17.47 -112.71
CA GLU A 80 -70.29 18.36 -113.88
C GLU A 80 -69.04 19.24 -113.85
N PHE A 81 -68.36 19.38 -114.99
CA PHE A 81 -67.17 20.22 -115.14
C PHE A 81 -67.31 21.24 -116.30
N SER A 82 -66.31 22.10 -116.44
CA SER A 82 -66.35 23.33 -117.24
C SER A 82 -64.97 23.64 -117.83
N ASN A 83 -64.94 24.48 -118.88
CA ASN A 83 -63.71 25.10 -119.36
C ASN A 83 -62.88 25.72 -118.23
N ASN A 84 -61.61 25.33 -118.16
CA ASN A 84 -60.58 25.72 -117.18
C ASN A 84 -60.77 25.15 -115.76
N ASP A 85 -61.70 24.23 -115.52
CA ASP A 85 -61.73 23.51 -114.24
C ASP A 85 -60.44 22.68 -114.08
N THR A 86 -59.86 22.69 -112.88
CA THR A 86 -58.68 21.88 -112.54
C THR A 86 -59.12 20.61 -111.84
N ILE A 87 -58.81 19.47 -112.44
CA ILE A 87 -59.24 18.15 -111.99
C ILE A 87 -57.99 17.41 -111.50
N THR A 88 -57.82 17.33 -110.18
CA THR A 88 -56.75 16.52 -109.60
C THR A 88 -57.16 15.05 -109.53
N ILE A 89 -56.29 14.17 -110.02
CA ILE A 89 -56.48 12.73 -110.12
C ILE A 89 -55.33 12.06 -109.37
N ILE A 90 -55.68 11.10 -108.51
CA ILE A 90 -54.73 10.34 -107.71
C ILE A 90 -54.50 8.98 -108.39
N LEU A 91 -53.22 8.69 -108.66
CA LEU A 91 -52.75 7.42 -109.23
C LEU A 91 -52.01 6.60 -108.16
N SER A 92 -51.96 5.28 -108.35
CA SER A 92 -51.19 4.39 -107.47
C SER A 92 -49.69 4.58 -107.67
N ALA A 93 -48.94 4.78 -106.58
CA ALA A 93 -47.49 4.87 -106.58
C ALA A 93 -46.81 3.52 -106.90
N THR A 94 -45.53 3.56 -107.29
CA THR A 94 -44.72 2.34 -107.46
C THR A 94 -44.49 1.64 -106.12
N LYS A 95 -44.62 0.31 -106.08
CA LYS A 95 -44.59 -0.48 -104.83
C LYS A 95 -43.18 -0.51 -104.23
N TYR A 96 -43.05 -0.33 -102.92
CA TYR A 96 -41.78 -0.48 -102.21
C TYR A 96 -41.42 -1.96 -102.03
N ARG A 97 -40.12 -2.29 -102.01
CA ARG A 97 -39.64 -3.69 -101.90
C ARG A 97 -38.54 -3.87 -100.86
N LEU A 98 -38.54 -5.01 -100.17
CA LEU A 98 -37.59 -5.29 -99.09
C LEU A 98 -36.13 -5.35 -99.60
N PRO A 99 -35.20 -4.60 -98.97
CA PRO A 99 -33.80 -4.54 -99.39
C PRO A 99 -32.99 -5.74 -98.89
N ASN A 100 -31.81 -5.95 -99.48
CA ASN A 100 -30.85 -6.90 -98.93
C ASN A 100 -30.08 -6.25 -97.75
N LEU A 101 -30.30 -6.76 -96.53
CA LEU A 101 -29.65 -6.27 -95.31
C LEU A 101 -28.41 -7.08 -94.89
N ARG A 102 -27.99 -8.08 -95.68
CA ARG A 102 -26.89 -9.00 -95.31
C ARG A 102 -25.60 -8.24 -95.00
N GLY A 103 -25.08 -8.46 -93.79
CA GLY A 103 -23.85 -7.82 -93.32
C GLY A 103 -24.04 -6.47 -92.65
N LYS A 104 -25.28 -6.01 -92.44
CA LYS A 104 -25.59 -4.86 -91.59
C LYS A 104 -25.73 -5.26 -90.12
N ASN A 105 -25.36 -4.34 -89.23
CA ASN A 105 -25.75 -4.40 -87.82
C ASN A 105 -27.14 -3.78 -87.59
N GLN A 106 -27.71 -4.02 -86.41
CA GLN A 106 -29.04 -3.52 -86.02
C GLN A 106 -29.22 -2.01 -86.22
N THR A 107 -28.26 -1.18 -85.79
CA THR A 107 -28.37 0.30 -85.88
C THR A 107 -28.37 0.82 -87.31
N GLU A 108 -27.64 0.16 -88.22
CA GLU A 108 -27.71 0.48 -89.67
C GLU A 108 -29.08 0.17 -90.28
N ILE A 109 -29.78 -0.84 -89.76
CA ILE A 109 -31.11 -1.25 -90.24
C ILE A 109 -32.17 -0.27 -89.73
N GLU A 110 -32.12 0.06 -88.44
CA GLU A 110 -32.99 1.06 -87.81
C GLU A 110 -32.90 2.41 -88.53
N THR A 111 -31.68 2.84 -88.87
CA THR A 111 -31.42 4.05 -89.65
C THR A 111 -32.06 3.98 -91.04
N LEU A 112 -31.89 2.86 -91.75
CA LEU A 112 -32.45 2.67 -93.09
C LEU A 112 -33.99 2.64 -93.05
N PHE A 113 -34.56 1.82 -92.17
CA PHE A 113 -36.02 1.62 -92.07
C PHE A 113 -36.76 2.86 -91.59
N SER A 114 -36.12 3.72 -90.79
CA SER A 114 -36.66 5.05 -90.42
C SER A 114 -36.80 5.99 -91.62
N SER A 115 -35.83 6.00 -92.56
CA SER A 115 -35.88 6.88 -93.73
C SER A 115 -37.04 6.58 -94.68
N ILE A 116 -37.31 5.29 -94.92
CA ILE A 116 -38.32 4.84 -95.90
C ILE A 116 -39.74 5.28 -95.51
N LYS A 117 -40.08 5.25 -94.21
CA LYS A 117 -41.41 5.65 -93.70
C LYS A 117 -41.70 7.15 -93.85
N THR A 118 -40.68 7.98 -94.07
CA THR A 118 -40.85 9.45 -94.15
C THR A 118 -41.17 9.90 -95.57
N ASP A 119 -40.52 9.29 -96.57
CA ASP A 119 -40.46 9.86 -97.93
C ASP A 119 -41.31 9.10 -98.97
N TYR A 120 -41.77 7.87 -98.68
CA TYR A 120 -42.29 6.96 -99.71
C TYR A 120 -43.83 7.00 -99.88
N TYR A 121 -44.35 8.10 -100.42
CA TYR A 121 -45.74 8.26 -100.90
C TYR A 121 -46.87 7.85 -99.92
N GLY A 122 -46.61 7.89 -98.61
CA GLY A 122 -47.57 7.54 -97.56
C GLY A 122 -47.57 6.07 -97.13
N LEU A 123 -46.51 5.31 -97.41
CA LEU A 123 -46.33 3.94 -96.91
C LEU A 123 -45.91 3.90 -95.43
N GLU A 124 -46.75 3.30 -94.57
CA GLU A 124 -46.40 2.97 -93.19
C GLU A 124 -46.14 1.46 -92.99
N PHE A 125 -45.22 1.12 -92.09
CA PHE A 125 -44.96 -0.25 -91.63
C PHE A 125 -44.28 -0.25 -90.25
N SER A 126 -44.29 -1.38 -89.53
CA SER A 126 -43.52 -1.61 -88.30
C SER A 126 -42.48 -2.72 -88.48
N TYR A 127 -41.54 -2.81 -87.54
CA TYR A 127 -40.53 -3.87 -87.50
C TYR A 127 -40.07 -4.14 -86.06
N ASP A 128 -39.54 -5.33 -85.82
CA ASP A 128 -38.99 -5.78 -84.51
C ASP A 128 -37.81 -6.75 -84.72
N PHE A 129 -37.06 -7.05 -83.66
CA PHE A 129 -35.84 -7.87 -83.71
C PHE A 129 -35.94 -9.14 -82.85
N GLU A 130 -35.83 -10.30 -83.49
CA GLU A 130 -35.72 -11.60 -82.81
C GLU A 130 -34.25 -12.04 -82.72
N TYR A 131 -33.80 -12.48 -81.54
CA TYR A 131 -32.38 -12.78 -81.27
C TYR A 131 -32.15 -14.29 -81.14
N ILE A 132 -31.30 -14.86 -82.02
CA ILE A 132 -30.96 -16.29 -82.04
C ILE A 132 -29.44 -16.53 -81.95
N GLU A 133 -29.06 -17.72 -81.50
CA GLU A 133 -27.65 -18.12 -81.48
C GLU A 133 -27.11 -18.29 -82.91
N SER A 134 -25.93 -17.73 -83.18
CA SER A 134 -25.32 -17.70 -84.51
C SER A 134 -23.79 -17.74 -84.44
N THR A 135 -23.15 -17.92 -85.58
CA THR A 135 -21.68 -17.78 -85.74
C THR A 135 -21.27 -16.36 -86.18
N LEU A 136 -22.24 -15.49 -86.47
CA LEU A 136 -21.99 -14.06 -86.62
C LEU A 136 -21.79 -13.42 -85.24
N ALA A 137 -20.92 -12.40 -85.16
CA ALA A 137 -20.81 -11.54 -83.98
C ALA A 137 -22.20 -10.97 -83.59
N ALA A 138 -22.45 -10.76 -82.30
CA ALA A 138 -23.76 -10.30 -81.81
C ALA A 138 -24.24 -8.99 -82.47
N GLY A 139 -25.56 -8.86 -82.66
CA GLY A 139 -26.17 -7.65 -83.26
C GLY A 139 -26.13 -7.55 -84.78
N MET A 140 -25.76 -8.63 -85.48
CA MET A 140 -25.69 -8.72 -86.94
C MET A 140 -26.95 -9.36 -87.54
N PHE A 141 -27.40 -8.85 -88.69
CA PHE A 141 -28.54 -9.41 -89.42
C PHE A 141 -28.24 -10.78 -90.03
N ILE A 142 -29.15 -11.72 -89.79
CA ILE A 142 -29.16 -13.07 -90.32
C ILE A 142 -30.11 -13.12 -91.52
N GLU A 143 -31.41 -12.95 -91.26
CA GLU A 143 -32.49 -13.04 -92.27
C GLU A 143 -33.76 -12.31 -91.82
N TYR A 144 -34.73 -12.16 -92.73
CA TYR A 144 -36.09 -11.75 -92.39
C TYR A 144 -36.87 -12.96 -91.88
N GLN A 145 -37.80 -12.76 -90.95
CA GLN A 145 -38.71 -13.82 -90.55
C GLN A 145 -39.75 -14.08 -91.66
N ALA A 146 -40.00 -15.36 -91.95
CA ALA A 146 -41.06 -15.76 -92.88
C ALA A 146 -42.42 -15.16 -92.47
N PRO A 147 -43.22 -14.65 -93.41
CA PRO A 147 -43.19 -14.93 -94.85
C PRO A 147 -42.31 -13.99 -95.71
N PHE A 148 -41.55 -13.07 -95.11
CA PHE A 148 -40.86 -12.01 -95.86
C PHE A 148 -39.51 -12.44 -96.46
N GLU A 149 -39.31 -12.20 -97.76
CA GLU A 149 -38.04 -12.39 -98.46
C GLU A 149 -37.51 -11.09 -99.12
N VAL A 150 -36.23 -11.09 -99.50
CA VAL A 150 -35.58 -9.95 -100.16
C VAL A 150 -36.21 -9.71 -101.53
N GLY A 151 -36.78 -8.52 -101.74
CA GLY A 151 -37.47 -8.12 -102.96
C GLY A 151 -39.00 -8.19 -102.89
N ASP A 152 -39.58 -8.70 -101.81
CA ASP A 152 -41.04 -8.71 -101.60
C ASP A 152 -41.62 -7.30 -101.51
N VAL A 153 -42.85 -7.14 -102.01
CA VAL A 153 -43.59 -5.88 -101.89
C VAL A 153 -44.05 -5.68 -100.45
N VAL A 154 -43.68 -4.54 -99.87
CA VAL A 154 -44.22 -4.13 -98.56
C VAL A 154 -45.63 -3.60 -98.75
N ALA A 155 -46.60 -4.24 -98.12
CA ALA A 155 -47.96 -3.73 -98.00
C ALA A 155 -48.00 -2.60 -96.97
N ASP A 156 -48.87 -1.62 -97.18
CA ASP A 156 -49.15 -0.59 -96.18
C ASP A 156 -49.75 -1.21 -94.92
N GLY A 157 -49.20 -0.87 -93.76
CA GLY A 157 -49.50 -1.46 -92.46
C GLY A 157 -48.74 -2.76 -92.12
N ALA A 158 -47.78 -3.21 -92.93
CA ALA A 158 -47.02 -4.44 -92.67
C ALA A 158 -46.21 -4.41 -91.36
N GLN A 159 -45.97 -5.59 -90.78
CA GLN A 159 -45.09 -5.78 -89.61
C GLN A 159 -43.99 -6.78 -89.97
N ILE A 160 -42.72 -6.40 -89.83
CA ILE A 160 -41.56 -7.17 -90.33
C ILE A 160 -40.61 -7.52 -89.18
N THR A 161 -40.53 -8.78 -88.77
CA THR A 161 -39.49 -9.23 -87.82
C THR A 161 -38.16 -9.48 -88.56
N LEU A 162 -37.05 -9.05 -87.96
CA LEU A 162 -35.70 -9.31 -88.45
C LEU A 162 -34.94 -10.17 -87.45
N ILE A 163 -34.22 -11.18 -87.95
CA ILE A 163 -33.51 -12.16 -87.13
C ILE A 163 -32.03 -11.73 -86.96
N ILE A 164 -31.58 -11.65 -85.70
CA ILE A 164 -30.30 -11.07 -85.25
C ILE A 164 -29.51 -12.09 -84.40
N SER A 165 -28.18 -11.99 -84.40
CA SER A 165 -27.26 -12.85 -83.62
C SER A 165 -27.10 -12.46 -82.13
N GLN A 166 -26.91 -13.45 -81.25
CA GLN A 166 -26.55 -13.26 -79.82
C GLN A 166 -25.47 -14.25 -79.29
N GLU A 167 -24.88 -13.95 -78.13
CA GLU A 167 -23.80 -14.71 -77.46
C GLU A 167 -24.18 -15.21 -76.03
N LYS A 168 -23.30 -16.01 -75.40
CA LYS A 168 -23.50 -16.66 -74.08
C LYS A 168 -22.34 -16.42 -73.09
N PHE A 169 -22.67 -15.90 -71.91
CA PHE A 169 -21.75 -15.58 -70.81
C PHE A 169 -21.47 -16.81 -69.89
N ARG A 170 -20.58 -16.70 -68.89
CA ARG A 170 -20.25 -17.72 -67.87
C ARG A 170 -20.20 -17.12 -66.47
N LEU A 171 -20.95 -17.66 -65.51
CA LEU A 171 -20.92 -17.18 -64.12
C LEU A 171 -19.52 -17.31 -63.48
N PRO A 172 -19.03 -16.28 -62.76
CA PRO A 172 -17.71 -16.28 -62.14
C PRO A 172 -17.65 -17.10 -60.84
N GLU A 173 -16.44 -17.46 -60.42
CA GLU A 173 -16.12 -17.90 -59.06
C GLU A 173 -16.13 -16.71 -58.10
N LEU A 174 -16.78 -16.86 -56.95
CA LEU A 174 -17.01 -15.81 -55.95
C LEU A 174 -16.66 -16.25 -54.51
N THR A 175 -16.21 -17.48 -54.30
CA THR A 175 -15.83 -18.01 -52.98
C THR A 175 -14.82 -17.08 -52.28
N GLY A 176 -15.15 -16.69 -51.04
CA GLY A 176 -14.33 -15.78 -50.24
C GLY A 176 -14.43 -14.29 -50.61
N LYS A 177 -15.37 -13.89 -51.49
CA LYS A 177 -15.61 -12.48 -51.84
C LYS A 177 -16.69 -11.85 -50.97
N THR A 178 -16.46 -10.60 -50.61
CA THR A 178 -17.48 -9.69 -50.03
C THR A 178 -18.44 -9.18 -51.10
N LYS A 179 -19.65 -8.74 -50.70
CA LYS A 179 -20.67 -8.14 -51.59
C LYS A 179 -20.09 -7.07 -52.52
N THR A 180 -19.28 -6.15 -51.99
CA THR A 180 -18.66 -5.06 -52.77
C THR A 180 -17.70 -5.57 -53.85
N GLU A 181 -16.99 -6.66 -53.60
CA GLU A 181 -16.15 -7.31 -54.62
C GLU A 181 -16.99 -8.05 -55.66
N ILE A 182 -18.11 -8.66 -55.27
CA ILE A 182 -19.05 -9.32 -56.18
C ILE A 182 -19.67 -8.28 -57.13
N GLU A 183 -20.17 -7.16 -56.57
CA GLU A 183 -20.67 -6.00 -57.34
C GLU A 183 -19.61 -5.48 -58.32
N SER A 184 -18.35 -5.40 -57.88
CA SER A 184 -17.22 -5.01 -58.73
C SER A 184 -16.95 -6.03 -59.85
N VAL A 185 -17.05 -7.33 -59.59
CA VAL A 185 -16.89 -8.39 -60.60
C VAL A 185 -17.99 -8.27 -61.68
N PHE A 186 -19.26 -8.16 -61.29
CA PHE A 186 -20.37 -8.02 -62.26
C PHE A 186 -20.32 -6.69 -63.02
N THR A 187 -19.90 -5.59 -62.39
CA THR A 187 -19.70 -4.29 -63.08
C THR A 187 -18.66 -4.40 -64.21
N ASN A 188 -17.54 -5.08 -63.96
CA ASN A 188 -16.52 -5.32 -64.98
C ASN A 188 -17.00 -6.25 -66.11
N ILE A 189 -17.81 -7.26 -65.78
CA ILE A 189 -18.43 -8.18 -66.76
C ILE A 189 -19.37 -7.41 -67.71
N LEU A 190 -20.31 -6.62 -67.17
CA LEU A 190 -21.28 -5.89 -67.97
C LEU A 190 -20.60 -4.82 -68.85
N SER A 191 -19.50 -4.23 -68.36
CA SER A 191 -18.66 -3.31 -69.15
C SER A 191 -17.95 -3.99 -70.33
N ALA A 192 -17.63 -5.28 -70.21
CA ALA A 192 -16.97 -6.05 -71.27
C ALA A 192 -17.94 -6.64 -72.32
N TYR A 193 -19.22 -6.82 -71.95
CA TYR A 193 -20.26 -7.36 -72.83
C TYR A 193 -21.50 -6.45 -72.86
N PRO A 194 -21.51 -5.31 -73.58
CA PRO A 194 -22.59 -4.31 -73.52
C PRO A 194 -23.97 -4.80 -74.00
N SER A 195 -24.03 -5.94 -74.70
CA SER A 195 -25.28 -6.60 -75.12
C SER A 195 -25.82 -7.62 -74.10
N LEU A 196 -25.11 -7.82 -72.98
CA LEU A 196 -25.48 -8.72 -71.91
C LEU A 196 -26.32 -7.97 -70.86
N GLU A 197 -27.44 -8.57 -70.49
CA GLU A 197 -28.40 -8.03 -69.53
C GLU A 197 -28.60 -9.13 -68.47
N ILE A 198 -28.37 -8.83 -67.20
CA ILE A 198 -28.48 -9.77 -66.07
C ILE A 198 -29.27 -9.06 -64.98
N ASP A 199 -30.24 -9.75 -64.38
CA ASP A 199 -30.90 -9.27 -63.15
C ASP A 199 -30.17 -9.90 -61.96
N LEU A 200 -29.61 -9.07 -61.07
CA LEU A 200 -28.67 -9.48 -60.02
C LEU A 200 -29.22 -9.08 -58.65
N SER A 201 -29.53 -10.07 -57.82
CA SER A 201 -30.13 -9.86 -56.51
C SER A 201 -29.41 -10.64 -55.40
N TYR A 202 -29.68 -10.25 -54.15
CA TYR A 202 -28.97 -10.77 -52.97
C TYR A 202 -29.97 -11.21 -51.89
N GLU A 203 -29.76 -12.41 -51.33
CA GLU A 203 -30.52 -12.94 -50.19
C GLU A 203 -29.56 -13.28 -49.05
N TYR A 204 -29.94 -12.95 -47.81
CA TYR A 204 -29.11 -13.22 -46.64
C TYR A 204 -29.48 -14.54 -45.98
N VAL A 205 -28.46 -15.36 -45.67
CA VAL A 205 -28.58 -16.64 -44.97
C VAL A 205 -27.67 -16.65 -43.74
N TYR A 206 -28.14 -17.30 -42.66
CA TYR A 206 -27.38 -17.37 -41.41
C TYR A 206 -26.17 -18.31 -41.56
N ASP A 207 -24.96 -17.80 -41.30
CA ASP A 207 -23.71 -18.55 -41.22
C ASP A 207 -22.81 -17.91 -40.15
N ASP A 208 -22.36 -18.69 -39.17
CA ASP A 208 -21.56 -18.25 -38.02
C ASP A 208 -20.05 -18.28 -38.26
N LYS A 209 -19.61 -18.88 -39.38
CA LYS A 209 -18.20 -19.10 -39.72
C LYS A 209 -17.68 -18.04 -40.69
N LEU A 210 -18.51 -17.66 -41.66
CA LEU A 210 -18.18 -16.64 -42.66
C LEU A 210 -18.31 -15.23 -42.09
N GLU A 211 -17.45 -14.32 -42.53
CA GLU A 211 -17.64 -12.88 -42.29
C GLU A 211 -18.94 -12.41 -42.93
N LYS A 212 -19.61 -11.42 -42.32
CA LYS A 212 -20.87 -10.88 -42.82
C LYS A 212 -20.70 -10.33 -44.25
N ASP A 213 -21.76 -10.41 -45.06
CA ASP A 213 -21.80 -9.92 -46.44
C ASP A 213 -20.84 -10.67 -47.39
N SER A 214 -20.40 -11.89 -47.05
CA SER A 214 -19.56 -12.77 -47.89
C SER A 214 -20.40 -13.72 -48.74
N PHE A 215 -19.87 -14.12 -49.90
CA PHE A 215 -20.48 -15.14 -50.77
C PHE A 215 -20.64 -16.49 -50.05
N VAL A 216 -21.86 -17.04 -50.08
CA VAL A 216 -22.18 -18.39 -49.61
C VAL A 216 -22.40 -19.33 -50.80
N ALA A 217 -23.29 -18.96 -51.73
CA ALA A 217 -23.60 -19.73 -52.93
C ALA A 217 -24.41 -18.87 -53.93
N TYR A 218 -24.54 -19.35 -55.18
CA TYR A 218 -25.65 -18.95 -56.05
C TYR A 218 -26.91 -19.75 -55.67
N LYS A 219 -28.10 -19.15 -55.80
CA LYS A 219 -29.37 -19.77 -55.36
C LYS A 219 -29.91 -20.86 -56.31
N SER A 220 -29.63 -20.75 -57.61
CA SER A 220 -30.25 -21.59 -58.65
C SER A 220 -29.35 -21.82 -59.87
N HIS A 221 -28.05 -21.58 -59.72
CA HIS A 221 -26.99 -21.81 -60.71
C HIS A 221 -25.75 -22.34 -59.98
N GLU A 222 -24.75 -22.84 -60.71
CA GLU A 222 -23.43 -23.21 -60.19
C GLU A 222 -22.31 -22.33 -60.78
N VAL A 223 -21.12 -22.38 -60.19
CA VAL A 223 -19.95 -21.63 -60.68
C VAL A 223 -19.57 -22.13 -62.08
N GLY A 224 -19.50 -21.21 -63.05
CA GLY A 224 -19.16 -21.51 -64.45
C GLY A 224 -20.36 -21.75 -65.38
N ASP A 225 -21.60 -21.73 -64.87
CA ASP A 225 -22.81 -21.93 -65.68
C ASP A 225 -22.96 -20.91 -66.81
N ARG A 226 -23.55 -21.34 -67.94
CA ARG A 226 -23.66 -20.53 -69.16
C ARG A 226 -25.02 -19.86 -69.31
N ILE A 227 -25.09 -18.59 -68.93
CA ILE A 227 -26.31 -17.79 -68.97
C ILE A 227 -26.46 -16.96 -70.26
N THR A 228 -27.69 -16.50 -70.51
CA THR A 228 -28.08 -15.67 -71.67
C THR A 228 -28.63 -14.32 -71.21
N ARG A 229 -28.92 -13.42 -72.15
CA ARG A 229 -29.53 -12.11 -71.88
C ARG A 229 -30.86 -12.27 -71.11
N LYS A 230 -31.07 -11.45 -70.07
CA LYS A 230 -32.20 -11.46 -69.12
C LYS A 230 -32.31 -12.72 -68.24
N THR A 231 -31.18 -13.33 -67.88
CA THR A 231 -31.15 -14.35 -66.83
C THR A 231 -31.12 -13.70 -65.43
N GLU A 232 -31.96 -14.18 -64.52
CA GLU A 232 -31.92 -13.81 -63.08
C GLU A 232 -30.82 -14.58 -62.35
N VAL A 233 -30.04 -13.89 -61.52
CA VAL A 233 -28.93 -14.44 -60.73
C VAL A 233 -29.07 -13.96 -59.29
N VAL A 234 -29.60 -14.81 -58.41
CA VAL A 234 -29.69 -14.53 -56.97
C VAL A 234 -28.46 -15.11 -56.25
N ILE A 235 -27.80 -14.29 -55.44
CA ILE A 235 -26.61 -14.66 -54.66
C ILE A 235 -26.96 -14.71 -53.18
N TYR A 236 -26.61 -15.81 -52.52
CA TYR A 236 -26.66 -15.94 -51.07
C TYR A 236 -25.44 -15.29 -50.41
N LEU A 237 -25.71 -14.43 -49.43
CA LEU A 237 -24.71 -13.76 -48.60
C LEU A 237 -24.85 -14.16 -47.12
N SER A 238 -23.73 -14.24 -46.41
CA SER A 238 -23.68 -14.59 -44.99
C SER A 238 -24.15 -13.46 -44.07
N THR A 239 -24.82 -13.85 -42.98
CA THR A 239 -25.09 -12.98 -41.82
C THR A 239 -25.06 -13.79 -40.52
N TYR A 240 -24.75 -13.15 -39.40
CA TYR A 240 -24.78 -13.76 -38.07
C TYR A 240 -25.35 -12.79 -37.02
N VAL A 241 -25.36 -13.21 -35.76
CA VAL A 241 -25.80 -12.45 -34.59
C VAL A 241 -24.67 -12.47 -33.56
N LEU A 242 -24.52 -11.38 -32.80
CA LEU A 242 -23.59 -11.29 -31.68
C LEU A 242 -24.35 -11.34 -30.35
N LEU A 243 -23.70 -11.79 -29.28
CA LEU A 243 -24.24 -11.67 -27.92
C LEU A 243 -24.42 -10.18 -27.56
N PRO A 244 -25.61 -9.75 -27.11
CA PRO A 244 -25.88 -8.35 -26.79
C PRO A 244 -25.15 -7.89 -25.52
N GLU A 245 -24.95 -6.58 -25.39
CA GLU A 245 -24.47 -5.96 -24.16
C GLU A 245 -25.58 -5.95 -23.09
N LEU A 246 -25.31 -6.55 -21.93
CA LEU A 246 -26.28 -6.78 -20.85
C LEU A 246 -25.97 -6.00 -19.57
N GLU A 247 -24.89 -5.22 -19.52
CA GLU A 247 -24.55 -4.40 -18.35
C GLU A 247 -25.75 -3.56 -17.86
N ASN A 248 -26.03 -3.58 -16.55
CA ASN A 248 -27.15 -2.88 -15.91
C ASN A 248 -28.55 -3.23 -16.48
N LYS A 249 -28.76 -4.41 -17.08
CA LYS A 249 -30.08 -4.91 -17.49
C LYS A 249 -30.71 -5.76 -16.39
N THR A 250 -32.01 -5.61 -16.17
CA THR A 250 -32.77 -6.55 -15.35
C THR A 250 -33.05 -7.83 -16.13
N LYS A 251 -33.38 -8.93 -15.44
CA LYS A 251 -33.93 -10.17 -16.00
C LYS A 251 -35.04 -9.93 -17.02
N THR A 252 -35.93 -8.96 -16.75
CA THR A 252 -37.02 -8.59 -17.66
C THR A 252 -36.49 -7.96 -18.95
N ASP A 253 -35.49 -7.07 -18.86
CA ASP A 253 -34.85 -6.45 -20.02
C ASP A 253 -34.09 -7.50 -20.86
N ILE A 254 -33.36 -8.41 -20.20
CA ILE A 254 -32.63 -9.51 -20.86
C ILE A 254 -33.61 -10.43 -21.60
N GLN A 255 -34.72 -10.81 -20.96
CA GLN A 255 -35.78 -11.59 -21.59
C GLN A 255 -36.40 -10.87 -22.80
N ASN A 256 -36.58 -9.55 -22.73
CA ASN A 256 -37.07 -8.75 -23.85
C ASN A 256 -36.06 -8.73 -25.01
N ILE A 257 -34.77 -8.43 -24.74
CA ILE A 257 -33.70 -8.38 -25.73
C ILE A 257 -33.59 -9.71 -26.51
N PHE A 258 -33.51 -10.84 -25.80
CA PHE A 258 -33.43 -12.15 -26.45
C PHE A 258 -34.73 -12.52 -27.19
N SER A 259 -35.90 -12.07 -26.70
CA SER A 259 -37.18 -12.23 -27.41
C SER A 259 -37.25 -11.44 -28.71
N GLU A 260 -36.64 -10.26 -28.78
CA GLU A 260 -36.57 -9.46 -30.02
C GLU A 260 -35.61 -10.08 -31.03
N LEU A 261 -34.44 -10.55 -30.60
CA LEU A 261 -33.50 -11.32 -31.43
C LEU A 261 -34.14 -12.60 -32.02
N LEU A 262 -35.02 -13.26 -31.26
CA LEU A 262 -35.80 -14.41 -31.72
C LEU A 262 -36.89 -14.01 -32.72
N ARG A 263 -37.66 -12.94 -32.43
CA ARG A 263 -38.73 -12.42 -33.31
C ARG A 263 -38.21 -11.97 -34.67
N ALA A 264 -37.01 -11.40 -34.72
CA ALA A 264 -36.35 -10.98 -35.95
C ALA A 264 -35.89 -12.14 -36.85
N LYS A 265 -36.06 -13.41 -36.42
CA LYS A 265 -35.47 -14.63 -37.03
C LYS A 265 -33.95 -14.63 -37.10
N LEU A 266 -33.30 -13.69 -36.42
CA LEU A 266 -31.86 -13.59 -36.35
C LEU A 266 -31.32 -14.75 -35.51
N ASN A 267 -31.92 -14.96 -34.33
CA ASN A 267 -31.50 -15.96 -33.37
C ASN A 267 -32.16 -17.34 -33.62
N HIS A 268 -31.40 -18.30 -34.14
CA HIS A 268 -31.91 -19.63 -34.50
C HIS A 268 -31.87 -20.61 -33.33
N GLY A 269 -32.94 -20.66 -32.55
CA GLY A 269 -33.23 -21.76 -31.61
C GLY A 269 -32.47 -21.71 -30.27
N VAL A 270 -31.90 -20.57 -29.90
CA VAL A 270 -31.19 -20.39 -28.62
C VAL A 270 -32.15 -20.36 -27.44
N THR A 271 -31.70 -20.94 -26.32
CA THR A 271 -32.35 -20.88 -25.01
C THR A 271 -31.52 -20.01 -24.08
N ILE A 272 -32.15 -19.19 -23.24
CA ILE A 272 -31.48 -18.51 -22.11
C ILE A 272 -31.83 -19.22 -20.81
N GLU A 273 -30.82 -19.41 -19.97
CA GLU A 273 -30.95 -19.98 -18.62
C GLU A 273 -30.42 -18.95 -17.61
N PHE A 274 -31.17 -18.70 -16.54
CA PHE A 274 -30.80 -17.75 -15.49
C PHE A 274 -30.34 -18.50 -14.25
N LEU A 275 -29.14 -18.17 -13.78
CA LEU A 275 -28.56 -18.68 -12.53
C LEU A 275 -28.37 -17.49 -11.58
N TYR A 276 -28.76 -17.66 -10.31
CA TYR A 276 -28.66 -16.61 -9.30
C TYR A 276 -27.39 -16.76 -8.48
N TYR A 277 -26.72 -15.64 -8.22
CA TYR A 277 -25.56 -15.54 -7.36
C TYR A 277 -25.85 -14.49 -6.28
N TYR A 278 -25.46 -14.76 -5.04
CA TYR A 278 -25.66 -13.83 -3.93
C TYR A 278 -24.96 -12.50 -4.17
N ASP A 279 -25.68 -11.39 -3.97
CA ASP A 279 -25.15 -10.04 -4.08
C ASP A 279 -25.40 -9.24 -2.80
N LEU A 280 -24.33 -8.66 -2.25
CA LEU A 280 -24.37 -7.82 -1.06
C LEU A 280 -24.96 -6.43 -1.33
N ALA A 281 -24.91 -5.94 -2.58
CA ALA A 281 -25.37 -4.61 -2.98
C ALA A 281 -26.89 -4.43 -2.94
N GLY A 282 -27.66 -5.52 -2.85
CA GLY A 282 -29.09 -5.49 -2.52
C GLY A 282 -30.04 -5.17 -3.68
N SER A 283 -29.56 -5.21 -4.92
CA SER A 283 -30.37 -5.11 -6.14
C SER A 283 -30.61 -6.48 -6.74
N GLU A 284 -31.81 -7.05 -6.61
CA GLU A 284 -32.17 -8.34 -7.25
C GLU A 284 -32.31 -8.22 -8.78
N ASP A 285 -32.18 -9.35 -9.48
CA ASP A 285 -32.50 -9.55 -10.91
C ASP A 285 -31.62 -8.78 -11.92
N LEU A 286 -30.48 -8.20 -11.52
CA LEU A 286 -29.52 -7.53 -12.44
C LEU A 286 -28.52 -8.52 -13.06
N PHE A 287 -28.09 -8.25 -14.30
CA PHE A 287 -27.00 -8.96 -14.98
C PHE A 287 -25.67 -8.84 -14.22
N VAL A 288 -25.01 -9.98 -14.01
CA VAL A 288 -23.65 -10.07 -13.48
C VAL A 288 -22.66 -10.46 -14.58
N ALA A 289 -22.93 -11.55 -15.29
CA ALA A 289 -22.02 -12.11 -16.29
C ALA A 289 -22.72 -13.08 -17.25
N TYR A 290 -22.10 -13.31 -18.41
CA TYR A 290 -22.28 -14.54 -19.18
C TYR A 290 -21.43 -15.66 -18.58
N LEU A 291 -21.90 -16.91 -18.70
CA LEU A 291 -21.26 -18.10 -18.15
C LEU A 291 -20.78 -19.06 -19.25
N ALA A 292 -19.99 -20.07 -18.86
CA ALA A 292 -19.39 -21.07 -19.76
C ALA A 292 -18.50 -20.44 -20.87
N ASP A 293 -17.58 -19.57 -20.46
CA ASP A 293 -16.58 -18.86 -21.29
C ASP A 293 -17.14 -17.92 -22.38
N LEU A 294 -18.45 -17.67 -22.38
CA LEU A 294 -19.12 -16.76 -23.31
C LEU A 294 -18.89 -15.29 -22.92
N ASN A 295 -18.77 -14.43 -23.93
CA ASN A 295 -18.51 -12.99 -23.75
C ASN A 295 -19.47 -12.13 -24.58
N GLU A 296 -19.65 -10.87 -24.17
CA GLU A 296 -20.36 -9.87 -24.99
C GLU A 296 -19.68 -9.75 -26.37
N GLN A 297 -20.48 -9.48 -27.41
CA GLN A 297 -20.03 -9.41 -28.81
C GLN A 297 -19.48 -10.72 -29.42
N GLU A 298 -19.52 -11.88 -28.74
CA GLU A 298 -19.20 -13.19 -29.38
C GLU A 298 -20.31 -13.60 -30.38
N ARG A 299 -19.96 -14.33 -31.44
CA ARG A 299 -20.94 -14.88 -32.41
C ARG A 299 -21.85 -15.92 -31.75
N LEU A 300 -23.13 -15.59 -31.67
CA LEU A 300 -24.18 -16.44 -31.11
C LEU A 300 -24.48 -17.62 -32.07
N ARG A 301 -24.29 -18.84 -31.58
CA ARG A 301 -24.35 -20.07 -32.37
C ARG A 301 -25.76 -20.67 -32.40
N LYS A 302 -26.10 -21.37 -33.48
CA LYS A 302 -27.40 -22.02 -33.67
C LYS A 302 -27.68 -23.07 -32.59
N ASN A 303 -28.87 -23.03 -32.00
CA ASN A 303 -29.33 -23.89 -30.89
C ASN A 303 -28.46 -23.84 -29.62
N GLN A 304 -27.68 -22.78 -29.39
CA GLN A 304 -26.87 -22.61 -28.19
C GLN A 304 -27.74 -22.39 -26.94
N VAL A 305 -27.31 -22.91 -25.79
CA VAL A 305 -27.82 -22.48 -24.48
C VAL A 305 -26.89 -21.38 -23.97
N VAL A 306 -27.47 -20.25 -23.57
CA VAL A 306 -26.72 -19.11 -23.03
C VAL A 306 -27.09 -18.99 -21.55
N GLN A 307 -26.15 -19.34 -20.68
CA GLN A 307 -26.29 -19.22 -19.23
C GLN A 307 -25.88 -17.82 -18.78
N ILE A 308 -26.73 -17.20 -17.96
CA ILE A 308 -26.64 -15.80 -17.54
C ILE A 308 -26.71 -15.74 -16.02
N ALA A 309 -25.66 -15.18 -15.41
CA ALA A 309 -25.61 -14.91 -13.98
C ALA A 309 -26.43 -13.65 -13.66
N LEU A 310 -27.30 -13.75 -12.65
CA LEU A 310 -28.07 -12.65 -12.07
C LEU A 310 -27.77 -12.46 -10.59
N THR A 311 -27.96 -11.24 -10.09
CA THR A 311 -27.95 -10.93 -8.66
C THR A 311 -29.19 -11.52 -7.95
N GLY A 312 -28.97 -12.22 -6.84
CA GLY A 312 -30.00 -12.76 -5.96
C GLY A 312 -30.07 -12.02 -4.62
N GLY A 313 -31.25 -12.00 -4.00
CA GLY A 313 -31.44 -11.41 -2.68
C GLY A 313 -30.64 -12.09 -1.57
N TYR A 314 -30.31 -11.34 -0.53
CA TYR A 314 -29.52 -11.82 0.60
C TYR A 314 -30.33 -12.74 1.53
N VAL A 315 -29.61 -13.64 2.21
CA VAL A 315 -30.10 -14.38 3.38
C VAL A 315 -29.59 -13.72 4.65
N THR A 316 -30.26 -13.99 5.77
CA THR A 316 -29.92 -13.41 7.08
C THR A 316 -29.83 -14.47 8.17
N TYR A 317 -28.93 -14.25 9.12
CA TYR A 317 -28.77 -15.02 10.36
C TYR A 317 -30.13 -15.25 11.06
N PRO A 318 -30.66 -16.48 11.07
CA PRO A 318 -32.00 -16.78 11.61
C PRO A 318 -32.02 -16.88 13.15
N ASP A 319 -33.20 -16.77 13.75
CA ASP A 319 -33.39 -17.12 15.17
C ASP A 319 -33.35 -18.65 15.37
N LEU A 320 -32.32 -19.12 16.06
CA LEU A 320 -32.10 -20.53 16.40
C LEU A 320 -32.44 -20.86 17.86
N THR A 321 -33.01 -19.93 18.62
CA THR A 321 -33.27 -20.08 20.06
C THR A 321 -34.01 -21.38 20.39
N GLY A 322 -33.36 -22.25 21.15
CA GLY A 322 -33.92 -23.53 21.60
C GLY A 322 -34.00 -24.64 20.55
N LYS A 323 -33.41 -24.47 19.36
CA LYS A 323 -33.27 -25.54 18.36
C LYS A 323 -32.14 -26.50 18.70
N THR A 324 -32.29 -27.75 18.30
CA THR A 324 -31.23 -28.76 18.28
C THR A 324 -30.42 -28.71 16.98
N LYS A 325 -29.19 -29.25 16.98
CA LYS A 325 -28.31 -29.35 15.80
C LYS A 325 -29.02 -29.76 14.51
N ASN A 326 -29.78 -30.87 14.54
CA ASN A 326 -30.49 -31.38 13.36
C ASN A 326 -31.56 -30.39 12.84
N GLU A 327 -32.17 -29.59 13.73
CA GLU A 327 -33.13 -28.54 13.36
C GLU A 327 -32.44 -27.29 12.82
N ILE A 328 -31.21 -26.99 13.28
CA ILE A 328 -30.37 -25.90 12.79
C ILE A 328 -29.89 -26.21 11.36
N GLU A 329 -29.33 -27.40 11.13
CA GLU A 329 -28.96 -27.90 9.80
C GLU A 329 -30.17 -27.85 8.84
N GLY A 330 -31.34 -28.28 9.31
CA GLY A 330 -32.60 -28.18 8.57
C GLY A 330 -33.08 -26.75 8.31
N VAL A 331 -32.82 -25.78 9.19
CA VAL A 331 -33.14 -24.37 8.96
C VAL A 331 -32.28 -23.79 7.84
N PHE A 332 -30.97 -23.97 7.89
CA PHE A 332 -30.07 -23.44 6.85
C PHE A 332 -30.29 -24.10 5.49
N ALA A 333 -30.52 -25.41 5.44
CA ALA A 333 -30.85 -26.10 4.19
C ALA A 333 -32.11 -25.49 3.52
N ASN A 334 -33.14 -25.13 4.29
CA ASN A 334 -34.33 -24.45 3.74
C ASN A 334 -34.07 -22.97 3.38
N LEU A 335 -33.10 -22.32 4.03
CA LEU A 335 -32.73 -20.91 3.79
C LEU A 335 -32.00 -20.75 2.44
N PHE A 336 -31.06 -21.64 2.15
CA PHE A 336 -30.23 -21.62 0.94
C PHE A 336 -30.88 -22.31 -0.27
N ALA A 337 -31.76 -23.31 -0.07
CA ALA A 337 -32.42 -24.05 -1.16
C ALA A 337 -33.24 -23.21 -2.17
N LYS A 338 -33.64 -21.97 -1.82
CA LYS A 338 -34.28 -21.03 -2.76
C LYS A 338 -33.34 -20.62 -3.91
N TYR A 339 -32.03 -20.58 -3.66
CA TYR A 339 -31.02 -20.04 -4.56
C TYR A 339 -30.27 -21.12 -5.35
N GLY A 340 -30.42 -22.40 -4.96
CA GLY A 340 -29.73 -23.52 -5.60
C GLY A 340 -28.26 -23.63 -5.21
N ASP A 341 -27.92 -23.13 -4.01
CA ASP A 341 -26.55 -23.09 -3.50
C ASP A 341 -26.32 -24.08 -2.35
N ASP A 342 -25.20 -24.81 -2.46
CA ASP A 342 -24.68 -25.76 -1.48
C ASP A 342 -23.32 -25.29 -0.90
N SER A 343 -22.91 -24.02 -1.13
CA SER A 343 -21.56 -23.51 -0.78
C SER A 343 -21.35 -23.17 0.71
N TYR A 344 -22.43 -22.96 1.47
CA TYR A 344 -22.36 -22.58 2.88
C TYR A 344 -21.79 -23.72 3.73
N THR A 345 -20.94 -23.38 4.70
CA THR A 345 -20.38 -24.35 5.68
C THR A 345 -20.83 -23.95 7.09
N ILE A 346 -21.28 -24.92 7.89
CA ILE A 346 -21.57 -24.72 9.31
C ILE A 346 -20.47 -25.37 10.14
N GLU A 347 -19.79 -24.60 10.99
CA GLU A 347 -18.90 -25.13 12.02
C GLU A 347 -19.63 -25.16 13.37
N PHE A 348 -19.68 -26.33 14.01
CA PHE A 348 -20.29 -26.48 15.33
C PHE A 348 -19.22 -26.48 16.43
N LYS A 349 -19.20 -25.42 17.24
CA LYS A 349 -18.40 -25.31 18.46
C LYS A 349 -19.20 -25.78 19.67
N GLY A 350 -18.54 -26.37 20.67
CA GLY A 350 -19.17 -26.92 21.87
C GLY A 350 -18.99 -26.02 23.09
N TYR A 351 -20.05 -25.82 23.86
CA TYR A 351 -20.06 -25.04 25.10
C TYR A 351 -20.70 -25.83 26.24
N TYR A 352 -20.11 -25.82 27.43
CA TYR A 352 -20.61 -26.57 28.58
C TYR A 352 -21.76 -25.85 29.29
N ASP A 353 -23.01 -26.22 28.99
CA ASP A 353 -24.21 -25.71 29.66
C ASP A 353 -25.17 -26.83 30.06
N LYS A 354 -25.14 -27.20 31.35
CA LYS A 354 -26.01 -28.22 31.93
C LYS A 354 -27.42 -27.72 32.27
N THR A 355 -27.74 -26.45 32.01
CA THR A 355 -29.11 -25.92 32.10
C THR A 355 -29.90 -26.15 30.81
N LYS A 356 -29.21 -26.38 29.70
CA LYS A 356 -29.75 -26.78 28.40
C LYS A 356 -29.63 -28.30 28.17
N ALA A 357 -30.21 -28.77 27.07
CA ALA A 357 -30.02 -30.15 26.60
C ALA A 357 -28.76 -30.27 25.71
N GLU A 358 -28.30 -31.49 25.46
CA GLU A 358 -27.25 -31.77 24.46
C GLU A 358 -27.66 -31.20 23.08
N ASP A 359 -26.68 -30.77 22.27
CA ASP A 359 -26.83 -30.28 20.90
C ASP A 359 -27.78 -29.07 20.72
N THR A 360 -28.06 -28.28 21.77
CA THR A 360 -29.00 -27.14 21.72
C THR A 360 -28.29 -25.80 21.51
N PHE A 361 -28.88 -24.88 20.73
CA PHE A 361 -28.29 -23.56 20.45
C PHE A 361 -27.93 -22.75 21.70
N ILE A 362 -26.69 -22.23 21.74
CA ILE A 362 -26.25 -21.17 22.64
C ILE A 362 -26.32 -19.84 21.90
N GLU A 363 -25.47 -19.67 20.89
CA GLU A 363 -25.19 -18.42 20.19
C GLU A 363 -24.50 -18.68 18.84
N TYR A 364 -24.38 -17.64 18.01
CA TYR A 364 -23.43 -17.57 16.91
C TYR A 364 -22.04 -17.18 17.45
N ASP A 365 -21.03 -17.04 16.61
CA ASP A 365 -19.80 -16.35 17.04
C ASP A 365 -20.06 -14.89 17.44
N SER A 366 -19.05 -14.25 18.04
CA SER A 366 -19.14 -12.90 18.58
C SER A 366 -19.30 -11.78 17.54
N GLU A 367 -19.16 -12.08 16.25
CA GLU A 367 -19.19 -11.08 15.18
C GLU A 367 -20.58 -10.95 14.55
N HIS A 368 -21.48 -11.94 14.71
CA HIS A 368 -22.74 -12.02 13.97
C HIS A 368 -24.02 -12.05 14.84
N GLN A 369 -25.07 -11.35 14.40
CA GLN A 369 -26.35 -11.25 15.13
C GLN A 369 -27.59 -11.67 14.32
N VAL A 370 -28.67 -12.06 15.01
CA VAL A 370 -29.95 -12.45 14.37
C VAL A 370 -30.52 -11.29 13.54
N GLY A 371 -30.72 -11.54 12.25
CA GLY A 371 -31.17 -10.54 11.26
C GLY A 371 -30.06 -9.86 10.46
N GLU A 372 -28.79 -10.08 10.82
CA GLU A 372 -27.62 -9.69 10.03
C GLU A 372 -27.53 -10.48 8.73
N LYS A 373 -26.84 -9.95 7.70
CA LYS A 373 -26.60 -10.67 6.45
C LYS A 373 -25.60 -11.80 6.69
N ILE A 374 -25.73 -12.88 5.91
CA ILE A 374 -24.68 -13.90 5.78
C ILE A 374 -23.93 -13.61 4.48
N ASP A 375 -22.60 -13.58 4.53
CA ASP A 375 -21.71 -13.33 3.41
C ASP A 375 -21.46 -14.60 2.57
N ASN A 376 -20.94 -14.42 1.36
CA ASN A 376 -20.83 -15.50 0.37
C ASN A 376 -19.61 -16.40 0.63
N ASN A 377 -19.81 -17.71 0.78
CA ASN A 377 -18.83 -18.71 1.25
C ASN A 377 -18.39 -18.53 2.73
N GLU A 378 -19.19 -17.86 3.55
CA GLU A 378 -18.93 -17.70 4.98
C GLU A 378 -18.99 -19.06 5.73
N ILE A 379 -18.13 -19.22 6.74
CA ILE A 379 -18.17 -20.38 7.66
C ILE A 379 -19.00 -19.97 8.87
N ILE A 380 -20.28 -20.36 8.85
CA ILE A 380 -21.26 -20.04 9.88
C ILE A 380 -20.88 -20.79 11.17
N THR A 381 -20.27 -20.11 12.13
CA THR A 381 -19.93 -20.68 13.43
C THR A 381 -21.16 -20.70 14.33
N ILE A 382 -21.47 -21.86 14.91
CA ILE A 382 -22.61 -22.06 15.81
C ILE A 382 -22.17 -22.77 17.08
N THR A 383 -22.44 -22.14 18.22
CA THR A 383 -22.11 -22.66 19.54
C THR A 383 -23.29 -23.48 20.09
N LEU A 384 -23.05 -24.75 20.43
CA LEU A 384 -24.05 -25.68 20.96
C LEU A 384 -23.73 -26.14 22.39
N SER A 385 -24.76 -26.33 23.22
CA SER A 385 -24.62 -26.87 24.56
C SER A 385 -24.30 -28.37 24.56
N PHE A 386 -23.31 -28.77 25.35
CA PHE A 386 -23.09 -30.16 25.74
C PHE A 386 -23.18 -30.33 27.26
N VAL A 387 -23.62 -31.52 27.71
CA VAL A 387 -23.71 -31.90 29.13
C VAL A 387 -22.65 -32.91 29.56
N GLU A 388 -22.01 -33.59 28.60
CA GLU A 388 -20.85 -34.48 28.78
C GLU A 388 -19.81 -34.21 27.68
N LEU A 389 -18.64 -33.67 28.04
CA LEU A 389 -17.57 -33.45 27.06
C LEU A 389 -16.99 -34.80 26.61
N THR A 390 -16.80 -34.97 25.30
CA THR A 390 -15.96 -36.04 24.76
C THR A 390 -14.51 -35.56 24.76
N LEU A 391 -13.63 -36.20 25.54
CA LEU A 391 -12.27 -35.71 25.77
C LEU A 391 -11.46 -35.62 24.47
N PRO A 392 -10.87 -34.45 24.15
CA PRO A 392 -10.13 -34.23 22.91
C PRO A 392 -8.81 -35.01 22.85
N ASN A 393 -8.14 -34.92 21.70
CA ASN A 393 -6.73 -35.29 21.58
C ASN A 393 -5.87 -34.09 21.97
N LEU A 394 -5.23 -34.13 23.12
CA LEU A 394 -4.36 -33.06 23.62
C LEU A 394 -2.88 -33.25 23.22
N LYS A 395 -2.54 -34.27 22.42
CA LYS A 395 -1.15 -34.52 22.00
C LYS A 395 -0.58 -33.32 21.23
N ASN A 396 0.64 -32.92 21.56
CA ASN A 396 1.33 -31.73 21.07
C ASN A 396 0.75 -30.38 21.57
N LEU A 397 -0.10 -30.38 22.61
CA LEU A 397 -0.54 -29.14 23.27
C LEU A 397 0.20 -28.95 24.59
N LYS A 398 0.67 -27.72 24.84
CA LYS A 398 1.22 -27.27 26.13
C LYS A 398 0.11 -26.85 27.09
N VAL A 399 0.37 -26.86 28.40
CA VAL A 399 -0.62 -26.58 29.47
C VAL A 399 -1.52 -25.37 29.17
N PHE A 400 -0.96 -24.21 28.80
CA PHE A 400 -1.77 -23.00 28.52
C PHE A 400 -2.74 -23.20 27.35
N GLN A 401 -2.33 -23.89 26.27
CA GLN A 401 -3.18 -24.20 25.12
C GLN A 401 -4.30 -25.18 25.47
N ILE A 402 -4.07 -26.02 26.49
CA ILE A 402 -5.09 -26.92 27.04
C ILE A 402 -6.08 -26.12 27.89
N GLU A 403 -5.60 -25.15 28.67
CA GLU A 403 -6.45 -24.23 29.46
C GLU A 403 -7.33 -23.38 28.55
N GLU A 404 -6.75 -22.71 27.55
CA GLU A 404 -7.46 -21.96 26.50
C GLU A 404 -8.55 -22.82 25.82
N LEU A 405 -8.22 -24.06 25.45
CA LEU A 405 -9.15 -24.99 24.81
C LEU A 405 -10.33 -25.38 25.73
N PHE A 406 -10.09 -25.61 27.02
CA PHE A 406 -11.18 -25.91 27.96
C PHE A 406 -12.00 -24.67 28.33
N GLU A 407 -11.39 -23.50 28.45
CA GLU A 407 -12.07 -22.23 28.72
C GLU A 407 -12.95 -21.79 27.54
N ALA A 408 -12.47 -21.94 26.30
CA ALA A 408 -13.26 -21.71 25.09
C ALA A 408 -14.49 -22.66 24.96
N MET A 409 -14.46 -23.83 25.62
CA MET A 409 -15.60 -24.73 25.75
C MET A 409 -16.45 -24.46 27.01
N ALA A 410 -16.19 -23.38 27.75
CA ALA A 410 -16.79 -23.03 29.04
C ALA A 410 -16.68 -24.12 30.12
N VAL A 411 -15.68 -25.01 30.02
CA VAL A 411 -15.41 -26.03 31.03
C VAL A 411 -14.69 -25.37 32.22
N PRO A 412 -15.22 -25.43 33.45
CA PRO A 412 -14.59 -24.78 34.59
C PRO A 412 -13.20 -25.36 34.87
N LEU A 413 -12.16 -24.52 34.81
CA LEU A 413 -10.77 -24.93 35.02
C LEU A 413 -10.52 -25.54 36.41
N ASP A 414 -11.36 -25.29 37.43
CA ASP A 414 -11.33 -26.00 38.72
C ASP A 414 -11.55 -27.52 38.62
N ARG A 415 -12.01 -28.00 37.46
CA ARG A 415 -12.25 -29.41 37.13
C ARG A 415 -11.14 -30.04 36.31
N ILE A 416 -10.18 -29.26 35.83
CA ILE A 416 -8.96 -29.76 35.21
C ILE A 416 -7.86 -29.72 36.27
N ILE A 417 -7.15 -30.83 36.45
CA ILE A 417 -6.03 -30.92 37.41
C ILE A 417 -4.77 -31.25 36.61
N PHE A 418 -3.93 -30.25 36.37
CA PHE A 418 -2.61 -30.46 35.81
C PHE A 418 -1.67 -31.03 36.88
N MET A 419 -1.04 -32.17 36.58
CA MET A 419 -0.14 -32.87 37.49
C MET A 419 1.23 -33.07 36.81
N PRO A 420 2.32 -32.52 37.36
CA PRO A 420 3.63 -32.59 36.73
C PRO A 420 4.15 -34.04 36.65
N SER A 421 4.78 -34.37 35.53
CA SER A 421 5.49 -35.63 35.31
C SER A 421 6.71 -35.41 34.41
N TYR A 422 7.37 -36.50 34.01
CA TYR A 422 8.54 -36.47 33.14
C TYR A 422 8.42 -37.52 32.04
N SER A 423 8.67 -37.12 30.79
CA SER A 423 8.54 -37.98 29.61
C SER A 423 9.57 -37.60 28.53
N GLU A 424 10.33 -38.59 28.06
CA GLU A 424 11.28 -38.45 26.95
C GLU A 424 10.61 -38.46 25.55
N TYR A 425 9.27 -38.55 25.49
CA TYR A 425 8.49 -38.77 24.25
C TYR A 425 7.64 -37.57 23.80
N VAL A 426 7.70 -36.45 24.52
CA VAL A 426 6.97 -35.20 24.27
C VAL A 426 7.88 -34.01 24.59
N GLU A 427 7.52 -32.81 24.14
CA GLU A 427 8.28 -31.60 24.49
C GLU A 427 7.92 -31.07 25.89
N ALA A 428 8.76 -30.18 26.42
CA ALA A 428 8.54 -29.61 27.74
C ALA A 428 7.28 -28.73 27.79
N GLY A 429 6.47 -28.93 28.82
CA GLY A 429 5.14 -28.34 28.99
C GLY A 429 4.00 -29.11 28.30
N GLU A 430 4.28 -30.12 27.46
CA GLU A 430 3.25 -30.83 26.68
C GLU A 430 2.47 -31.89 27.47
N PHE A 431 1.24 -32.14 27.02
CA PHE A 431 0.43 -33.30 27.41
C PHE A 431 1.15 -34.64 27.22
N ILE A 432 1.26 -35.41 28.30
CA ILE A 432 1.71 -36.81 28.28
C ILE A 432 0.50 -37.75 28.18
N LYS A 433 -0.47 -37.60 29.09
CA LYS A 433 -1.65 -38.46 29.20
C LYS A 433 -2.72 -37.88 30.12
N TYR A 434 -3.96 -38.36 29.99
CA TYR A 434 -4.94 -38.32 31.08
C TYR A 434 -4.58 -39.39 32.15
N ASP A 435 -5.12 -39.26 33.37
CA ASP A 435 -4.90 -40.26 34.43
C ASP A 435 -5.75 -41.53 34.26
N ASN A 436 -7.05 -41.41 34.53
CA ASN A 436 -8.02 -42.52 34.52
C ASN A 436 -8.92 -42.55 33.27
N TYR A 437 -8.62 -41.69 32.29
CA TYR A 437 -9.37 -41.53 31.04
C TYR A 437 -8.45 -41.68 29.83
N LYS A 438 -9.02 -41.64 28.63
CA LYS A 438 -8.35 -41.53 27.33
C LYS A 438 -9.13 -40.55 26.44
N THR A 439 -8.49 -40.05 25.37
CA THR A 439 -9.18 -39.34 24.28
C THR A 439 -10.38 -40.15 23.78
N GLY A 440 -11.52 -39.49 23.62
CA GLY A 440 -12.79 -40.11 23.22
C GLY A 440 -13.67 -40.63 24.36
N ASP A 441 -13.23 -40.61 25.63
CA ASP A 441 -14.13 -40.85 26.77
C ASP A 441 -15.05 -39.64 27.02
N LYS A 442 -16.27 -39.87 27.51
CA LYS A 442 -17.22 -38.81 27.93
C LYS A 442 -17.11 -38.51 29.42
N VAL A 443 -17.23 -37.23 29.82
CA VAL A 443 -17.06 -36.76 31.22
C VAL A 443 -18.13 -35.75 31.65
N ASP A 444 -18.75 -35.97 32.82
CA ASP A 444 -19.66 -35.02 33.50
C ASP A 444 -18.89 -34.17 34.53
N PHE A 445 -18.41 -33.00 34.11
CA PHE A 445 -17.62 -32.09 34.95
C PHE A 445 -18.33 -31.57 36.20
N THR A 446 -19.65 -31.75 36.39
CA THR A 446 -20.28 -31.43 37.69
C THR A 446 -19.84 -32.38 38.79
N ARG A 447 -19.55 -33.64 38.45
CA ARG A 447 -19.24 -34.74 39.38
C ARG A 447 -17.77 -35.16 39.32
N GLU A 448 -17.19 -35.07 38.15
CA GLU A 448 -15.86 -35.58 37.85
C GLU A 448 -14.82 -34.45 37.75
N ARG A 449 -13.55 -34.84 37.78
CA ARG A 449 -12.40 -33.97 37.53
C ARG A 449 -11.41 -34.72 36.66
N VAL A 450 -10.87 -34.06 35.64
CA VAL A 450 -9.94 -34.67 34.68
C VAL A 450 -8.53 -34.32 35.09
N VAL A 451 -7.77 -35.34 35.48
CA VAL A 451 -6.35 -35.21 35.79
C VAL A 451 -5.55 -35.36 34.50
N ILE A 452 -4.72 -34.36 34.19
CA ILE A 452 -3.86 -34.28 33.02
C ILE A 452 -2.41 -34.30 33.48
N PHE A 453 -1.65 -35.28 33.02
CA PHE A 453 -0.20 -35.27 33.17
C PHE A 453 0.44 -34.51 32.02
N TYR A 454 1.33 -33.58 32.37
CA TYR A 454 2.16 -32.83 31.44
C TYR A 454 3.64 -33.01 31.79
N ASP A 455 4.52 -32.80 30.83
CA ASP A 455 5.96 -32.84 31.07
C ASP A 455 6.46 -31.56 31.74
N ALA A 456 7.07 -31.71 32.91
CA ALA A 456 7.45 -30.62 33.80
C ALA A 456 8.98 -30.41 33.85
N ARG A 457 9.70 -30.69 32.75
CA ARG A 457 11.10 -30.25 32.62
C ARG A 457 11.14 -28.72 32.62
N PRO A 458 12.08 -28.09 33.35
CA PRO A 458 12.27 -26.64 33.29
C PRO A 458 12.72 -26.22 31.88
N THR A 459 12.29 -25.04 31.46
CA THR A 459 12.57 -24.49 30.12
C THR A 459 13.11 -23.06 30.19
N LEU A 460 13.82 -22.62 29.15
CA LEU A 460 14.28 -21.24 29.03
C LEU A 460 13.07 -20.30 29.08
N PRO A 461 13.02 -19.35 30.03
CA PRO A 461 11.89 -18.44 30.20
C PRO A 461 11.81 -17.46 29.03
N ASN A 462 10.69 -16.74 28.92
CA ASN A 462 10.73 -15.49 28.17
C ASN A 462 11.54 -14.45 28.97
N LEU A 463 12.43 -13.73 28.30
CA LEU A 463 13.25 -12.65 28.87
C LEU A 463 12.99 -11.31 28.17
N GLU A 464 12.01 -11.22 27.27
CA GLU A 464 11.51 -9.95 26.73
C GLU A 464 11.17 -8.95 27.85
N GLU A 465 11.34 -7.66 27.57
CA GLU A 465 11.22 -6.53 28.52
C GLU A 465 12.21 -6.54 29.70
N LEU A 466 12.98 -7.61 29.94
CA LEU A 466 13.95 -7.68 31.03
C LEU A 466 15.29 -7.03 30.67
N ASN A 467 15.82 -6.22 31.59
CA ASN A 467 17.20 -5.77 31.54
C ASN A 467 18.17 -6.83 32.08
N LYS A 468 19.44 -6.70 31.73
CA LYS A 468 20.55 -7.60 32.14
C LYS A 468 20.55 -8.01 33.61
N LYS A 469 20.18 -7.14 34.57
CA LYS A 469 20.15 -7.51 35.99
C LYS A 469 18.97 -8.40 36.35
N GLN A 470 17.79 -8.15 35.77
CA GLN A 470 16.65 -9.05 35.88
C GLN A 470 16.94 -10.40 35.20
N ILE A 471 17.68 -10.41 34.09
CA ILE A 471 18.13 -11.62 33.41
C ILE A 471 19.14 -12.42 34.26
N GLU A 472 20.16 -11.75 34.82
CA GLU A 472 21.15 -12.37 35.71
C GLU A 472 20.47 -13.01 36.95
N GLU A 473 19.43 -12.36 37.50
CA GLU A 473 18.64 -12.87 38.63
C GLU A 473 17.76 -14.08 38.24
N ALA A 474 16.91 -13.93 37.21
CA ALA A 474 15.97 -14.97 36.77
C ALA A 474 16.68 -16.27 36.31
N LEU A 475 17.84 -16.16 35.68
CA LEU A 475 18.66 -17.31 35.28
C LEU A 475 19.46 -17.88 36.45
N GLY A 476 19.79 -17.06 37.44
CA GLY A 476 20.41 -17.47 38.70
C GLY A 476 19.51 -18.42 39.50
N GLU A 477 18.20 -18.12 39.61
CA GLU A 477 17.23 -19.03 40.25
C GLU A 477 17.14 -20.39 39.54
N LEU A 478 17.25 -20.39 38.21
CA LEU A 478 17.27 -21.58 37.36
C LEU A 478 18.63 -22.31 37.33
N HIS A 479 19.65 -21.78 38.02
CA HIS A 479 21.03 -22.30 38.05
C HIS A 479 21.71 -22.36 36.66
N ILE A 480 21.31 -21.47 35.74
CA ILE A 480 21.85 -21.35 34.39
C ILE A 480 23.05 -20.39 34.41
N THR A 481 24.09 -20.69 33.62
CA THR A 481 25.17 -19.73 33.36
C THR A 481 24.94 -19.04 32.03
N ALA A 482 25.01 -17.71 32.00
CA ALA A 482 24.84 -16.91 30.79
C ALA A 482 26.11 -16.14 30.42
N GLU A 483 26.44 -16.15 29.12
CA GLU A 483 27.35 -15.20 28.49
C GLU A 483 26.54 -14.15 27.74
N PHE A 484 27.02 -12.90 27.69
CA PHE A 484 26.32 -11.79 27.04
C PHE A 484 27.11 -11.27 25.84
N GLU A 485 26.45 -11.18 24.69
CA GLU A 485 26.93 -10.50 23.49
C GLU A 485 26.02 -9.30 23.17
N TYR A 486 26.57 -8.24 22.58
CA TYR A 486 25.82 -7.00 22.35
C TYR A 486 25.61 -6.70 20.86
N LEU A 487 24.36 -6.41 20.49
CA LEU A 487 23.95 -5.94 19.18
C LEU A 487 23.77 -4.42 19.21
N VAL A 488 24.25 -3.71 18.18
CA VAL A 488 24.05 -2.25 18.08
C VAL A 488 22.66 -1.97 17.51
N ASP A 489 21.80 -1.34 18.31
CA ASP A 489 20.56 -0.70 17.84
C ASP A 489 20.25 0.51 18.74
N ASN A 490 20.35 1.73 18.22
CA ASN A 490 20.11 2.95 18.99
C ASN A 490 18.61 3.22 19.23
N ASN A 491 17.70 2.42 18.68
CA ASN A 491 16.25 2.51 18.90
C ASN A 491 15.77 1.66 20.09
N GLN A 492 16.65 0.86 20.69
CA GLN A 492 16.34 -0.08 21.78
C GLN A 492 17.04 0.32 23.08
N GLU A 493 16.53 -0.14 24.23
CA GLU A 493 17.16 0.15 25.52
C GLU A 493 18.48 -0.63 25.69
N TYR A 494 19.54 0.07 26.10
CA TYR A 494 20.82 -0.54 26.41
C TYR A 494 20.69 -1.53 27.58
N ASP A 495 21.22 -2.74 27.43
CA ASP A 495 21.11 -3.91 28.34
C ASP A 495 19.74 -4.62 28.35
N LEU A 496 18.82 -4.28 27.44
CA LEU A 496 17.57 -5.02 27.22
C LEU A 496 17.81 -6.32 26.42
N PHE A 497 17.02 -7.35 26.70
CA PHE A 497 17.04 -8.62 25.95
C PHE A 497 16.79 -8.42 24.44
N ALA A 498 17.69 -8.96 23.62
CA ALA A 498 17.61 -8.98 22.16
C ALA A 498 17.46 -10.40 21.58
N GLY A 499 17.29 -11.42 22.43
CA GLY A 499 17.12 -12.81 22.04
C GLY A 499 18.20 -13.76 22.57
N TYR A 500 17.94 -15.06 22.43
CA TYR A 500 18.93 -16.11 22.64
C TYR A 500 19.74 -16.35 21.35
N LYS A 501 21.03 -16.68 21.48
CA LYS A 501 21.93 -16.83 20.31
C LYS A 501 21.82 -18.17 19.58
N ASN A 502 21.65 -19.26 20.34
CA ASN A 502 21.66 -20.65 19.85
C ASN A 502 20.55 -21.51 20.49
N ASN A 503 19.55 -20.87 21.12
CA ASN A 503 18.42 -21.49 21.81
C ASN A 503 17.17 -20.64 21.53
N GLU A 504 15.99 -21.09 21.91
CA GLU A 504 14.72 -20.36 21.82
C GLU A 504 13.95 -20.38 23.16
N VAL A 505 12.93 -19.51 23.30
CA VAL A 505 12.06 -19.50 24.48
C VAL A 505 11.29 -20.82 24.55
N GLY A 506 11.35 -21.50 25.70
CA GLY A 506 10.76 -22.82 25.87
C GLY A 506 11.69 -24.01 25.60
N ASP A 507 12.96 -23.80 25.24
CA ASP A 507 13.95 -24.88 25.13
C ASP A 507 14.22 -25.57 26.49
N PRO A 508 14.41 -26.90 26.54
CA PRO A 508 14.58 -27.64 27.78
C PRO A 508 15.93 -27.39 28.47
N ILE A 509 15.89 -26.93 29.73
CA ILE A 509 17.07 -26.67 30.54
C ILE A 509 17.77 -27.97 30.94
N THR A 510 19.10 -27.99 30.85
CA THR A 510 19.94 -29.11 31.28
C THR A 510 20.91 -28.69 32.39
N THR A 511 21.38 -29.65 33.20
CA THR A 511 22.31 -29.34 34.30
C THR A 511 23.63 -28.76 33.78
N ASN A 512 24.01 -27.59 34.27
CA ASN A 512 25.17 -26.82 33.81
C ASN A 512 25.05 -26.32 32.35
N MET A 513 23.84 -26.04 31.87
CA MET A 513 23.62 -25.37 30.59
C MET A 513 24.30 -24.00 30.58
N LEU A 514 25.16 -23.78 29.58
CA LEU A 514 25.74 -22.47 29.26
C LEU A 514 24.96 -21.91 28.07
N ILE A 515 24.41 -20.71 28.20
CA ILE A 515 23.70 -20.02 27.12
C ILE A 515 24.38 -18.71 26.77
N THR A 516 24.30 -18.29 25.51
CA THR A 516 24.68 -16.95 25.08
C THR A 516 23.43 -16.14 24.77
N ILE A 517 23.33 -14.96 25.37
CA ILE A 517 22.21 -14.03 25.26
C ILE A 517 22.69 -12.81 24.47
N TYR A 518 21.89 -12.38 23.51
CA TYR A 518 22.05 -11.07 22.90
C TYR A 518 21.34 -10.02 23.75
N LEU A 519 22.04 -8.91 23.99
CA LEU A 519 21.47 -7.68 24.54
C LEU A 519 21.62 -6.56 23.52
N TYR A 520 20.75 -5.55 23.59
CA TYR A 520 20.97 -4.32 22.84
C TYR A 520 22.02 -3.43 23.52
N LYS A 521 22.79 -2.73 22.69
CA LYS A 521 23.58 -1.56 23.07
C LYS A 521 23.34 -0.42 22.09
N ASN A 522 23.61 0.78 22.53
CA ASN A 522 23.65 1.97 21.67
C ASN A 522 25.11 2.43 21.52
N ASP A 523 25.46 3.05 20.38
CA ASP A 523 26.79 3.63 20.14
C ASP A 523 26.85 5.15 20.30
N ASP A 524 25.76 5.77 20.77
CA ASP A 524 25.60 7.20 21.05
C ASP A 524 25.55 7.54 22.56
N VAL A 525 26.05 6.64 23.42
CA VAL A 525 26.07 6.79 24.90
C VAL A 525 27.40 6.38 25.52
N ASN A 526 27.81 7.07 26.58
CA ASN A 526 29.08 6.85 27.28
C ASN A 526 29.03 5.67 28.27
N VAL A 527 29.99 4.75 28.20
CA VAL A 527 30.02 3.49 28.97
C VAL A 527 31.43 3.16 29.46
N GLY A 528 31.60 2.93 30.75
CA GLY A 528 32.87 2.55 31.37
C GLY A 528 33.97 3.58 31.11
N THR A 529 34.96 3.21 30.28
CA THR A 529 36.05 4.09 29.80
C THR A 529 35.91 4.48 28.33
N GLU A 530 34.86 4.04 27.65
CA GLU A 530 34.55 4.39 26.27
C GLU A 530 33.67 5.64 26.26
N ILE A 531 34.30 6.78 25.90
CA ILE A 531 33.64 8.07 25.77
C ILE A 531 33.44 8.36 24.28
N VAL A 532 32.18 8.38 23.85
CA VAL A 532 31.74 8.71 22.50
C VAL A 532 31.23 10.15 22.40
N ASN A 533 30.64 10.68 23.48
CA ASN A 533 30.17 12.05 23.59
C ASN A 533 31.08 12.81 24.58
N GLU A 534 32.00 13.65 24.09
CA GLU A 534 32.85 14.49 24.96
C GLU A 534 32.08 15.62 25.67
N LYS A 535 30.92 16.01 25.14
CA LYS A 535 29.99 17.02 25.70
C LYS A 535 28.55 16.54 25.53
N GLU A 536 27.77 16.48 26.60
CA GLU A 536 26.32 16.17 26.55
C GLU A 536 25.55 16.78 27.74
N LEU A 537 24.27 16.45 27.88
CA LEU A 537 23.46 16.74 29.07
C LEU A 537 23.76 15.69 30.15
N PHE A 538 24.12 16.11 31.36
CA PHE A 538 24.40 15.18 32.46
C PHE A 538 23.95 15.71 33.82
N ILE A 539 23.93 14.84 34.82
CA ILE A 539 23.62 15.16 36.22
C ILE A 539 24.84 15.79 36.88
N SER A 540 24.79 17.12 37.02
CA SER A 540 25.84 17.93 37.65
C SER A 540 25.76 17.91 39.18
N LYS A 541 24.58 17.72 39.78
CA LYS A 541 24.43 17.59 41.24
C LYS A 541 23.39 16.58 41.70
N TYR A 542 23.72 15.92 42.80
CA TYR A 542 22.81 15.16 43.66
C TYR A 542 22.60 15.93 44.96
N ILE A 543 21.35 16.10 45.39
CA ILE A 543 20.98 16.94 46.55
C ILE A 543 20.16 16.09 47.53
N ASP A 544 20.73 15.68 48.65
CA ASP A 544 20.00 15.06 49.78
C ASP A 544 20.12 15.96 51.01
N GLY A 545 19.47 17.12 50.92
CA GLY A 545 19.68 18.24 51.82
C GLY A 545 18.82 18.25 53.08
N VAL A 546 19.15 19.16 54.01
CA VAL A 546 18.54 19.25 55.34
C VAL A 546 17.00 19.30 55.30
N GLY A 547 16.38 18.57 56.23
CA GLY A 547 14.92 18.50 56.36
C GLY A 547 14.20 17.65 55.30
N GLY A 548 14.94 16.86 54.49
CA GLY A 548 14.37 16.13 53.36
C GLY A 548 14.29 16.96 52.08
N SER A 549 15.18 17.94 51.93
CA SER A 549 15.27 18.82 50.77
C SER A 549 15.99 18.10 49.62
N GLN A 550 15.24 17.26 48.90
CA GLN A 550 15.78 16.37 47.87
C GLN A 550 15.71 16.99 46.47
N GLY A 551 16.71 16.72 45.63
CA GLY A 551 16.77 17.26 44.27
C GLY A 551 17.93 16.75 43.42
N ILE A 552 17.88 17.12 42.15
CA ILE A 552 18.84 16.79 41.09
C ILE A 552 19.07 18.05 40.25
N GLU A 553 20.33 18.38 39.96
CA GLU A 553 20.70 19.40 38.99
C GLU A 553 21.25 18.73 37.73
N LEU A 554 20.75 19.15 36.57
CA LEU A 554 21.32 18.82 35.26
C LEU A 554 22.16 19.98 34.75
N TYR A 555 23.17 19.70 33.94
CA TYR A 555 23.97 20.71 33.23
C TYR A 555 24.12 20.36 31.74
N ASN A 556 23.97 21.38 30.89
CA ASN A 556 24.19 21.29 29.45
C ASN A 556 25.62 21.78 29.13
N ALA A 557 26.55 20.86 28.94
CA ALA A 557 27.92 21.18 28.55
C ALA A 557 28.10 21.41 27.05
N THR A 558 27.05 21.25 26.23
CA THR A 558 27.13 21.40 24.77
C THR A 558 27.11 22.87 24.35
N ASP A 559 27.61 23.14 23.15
CA ASP A 559 27.67 24.49 22.56
C ASP A 559 26.32 24.93 21.96
N SER A 560 25.21 24.31 22.40
CA SER A 560 23.85 24.45 21.85
C SER A 560 22.79 24.26 22.92
N ASP A 561 21.61 24.85 22.73
CA ASP A 561 20.47 24.67 23.64
C ASP A 561 19.85 23.27 23.48
N ILE A 562 19.49 22.61 24.58
CA ILE A 562 18.87 21.27 24.59
C ILE A 562 17.41 21.38 25.02
N THR A 563 16.51 20.73 24.27
CA THR A 563 15.11 20.55 24.66
C THR A 563 14.96 19.32 25.53
N LEU A 564 14.33 19.46 26.70
CA LEU A 564 14.20 18.42 27.71
C LEU A 564 13.01 17.46 27.49
N ASP A 565 12.18 17.69 26.47
CA ASP A 565 10.98 16.90 26.17
C ASP A 565 11.32 15.43 25.78
N ASP A 566 12.52 15.15 25.25
CA ASP A 566 13.05 13.79 25.03
C ASP A 566 13.83 13.25 26.25
N TYR A 567 13.67 13.85 27.44
CA TYR A 567 14.39 13.43 28.65
C TYR A 567 13.48 13.23 29.86
N TYR A 568 13.86 12.29 30.71
CA TYR A 568 13.21 12.07 32.00
C TYR A 568 14.19 11.55 33.06
N LEU A 569 13.85 11.74 34.34
CA LEU A 569 14.56 11.12 35.45
C LEU A 569 13.84 9.86 35.92
N ALA A 570 14.53 8.73 35.91
CA ALA A 570 14.10 7.51 36.57
C ALA A 570 14.74 7.41 37.97
N ILE A 571 13.94 7.12 38.98
CA ILE A 571 14.42 6.82 40.33
C ILE A 571 14.09 5.36 40.61
N LEU A 572 15.11 4.57 40.88
CA LEU A 572 15.04 3.16 41.26
C LEU A 572 15.26 3.07 42.77
N GLY A 573 14.29 2.48 43.49
CA GLY A 573 14.39 2.30 44.94
C GLY A 573 15.54 1.37 45.34
N ALA A 574 15.90 1.38 46.63
CA ALA A 574 16.95 0.51 47.17
C ALA A 574 16.77 -0.96 46.75
N GLY A 575 17.80 -1.54 46.12
CA GLY A 575 17.79 -2.91 45.61
C GLY A 575 16.92 -3.15 44.37
N SER A 576 16.34 -2.12 43.75
CA SER A 576 15.43 -2.28 42.62
C SER A 576 16.15 -2.26 41.26
N TYR A 577 15.66 -3.09 40.34
CA TYR A 577 16.10 -3.14 38.94
C TYR A 577 15.15 -2.40 37.98
N VAL A 578 14.05 -1.82 38.49
CA VAL A 578 13.03 -1.10 37.68
C VAL A 578 12.66 0.24 38.32
N PRO A 579 12.30 1.28 37.53
CA PRO A 579 11.95 2.59 38.09
C PRO A 579 10.75 2.50 39.05
N THR A 580 10.91 2.99 40.28
CA THR A 580 9.83 3.14 41.26
C THR A 580 9.16 4.51 41.17
N ARG A 581 9.86 5.51 40.59
CA ARG A 581 9.31 6.81 40.20
C ARG A 581 9.91 7.24 38.85
N VAL A 582 9.09 7.91 38.05
CA VAL A 582 9.45 8.48 36.74
C VAL A 582 9.04 9.94 36.74
N ILE A 583 9.96 10.82 36.36
CA ILE A 583 9.76 12.27 36.33
C ILE A 583 10.06 12.77 34.92
N PRO A 584 9.04 12.93 34.05
CA PRO A 584 9.20 13.58 32.76
C PRO A 584 9.77 14.99 32.92
N LEU A 585 10.71 15.37 32.06
CA LEU A 585 11.21 16.73 31.95
C LEU A 585 10.53 17.42 30.76
N ALA A 586 10.64 18.74 30.70
CA ALA A 586 10.10 19.55 29.60
C ALA A 586 10.78 20.93 29.57
N GLY A 587 10.76 21.57 28.41
CA GLY A 587 11.32 22.92 28.22
C GLY A 587 12.74 22.90 27.66
N ILE A 588 13.51 23.95 27.90
CA ILE A 588 14.83 24.17 27.26
C ILE A 588 15.87 24.54 28.32
N ILE A 589 17.04 23.91 28.25
CA ILE A 589 18.26 24.28 28.98
C ILE A 589 19.26 24.89 27.99
N GLU A 590 19.54 26.18 28.12
CA GLU A 590 20.47 26.86 27.18
C GLU A 590 21.89 26.25 27.27
N SER A 591 22.71 26.50 26.26
CA SER A 591 24.14 26.16 26.30
C SER A 591 24.83 26.71 27.56
N GLU A 592 25.65 25.88 28.23
CA GLU A 592 26.36 26.21 29.47
C GLU A 592 25.41 26.71 30.60
N LYS A 593 24.24 26.09 30.75
CA LYS A 593 23.30 26.33 31.88
C LYS A 593 22.99 25.05 32.66
N THR A 594 22.47 25.26 33.86
CA THR A 594 21.91 24.24 34.74
C THR A 594 20.38 24.21 34.65
N PHE A 595 19.78 23.08 35.01
CA PHE A 595 18.33 22.96 35.27
C PHE A 595 18.12 22.16 36.56
N VAL A 596 17.46 22.77 37.56
CA VAL A 596 17.37 22.29 38.94
C VAL A 596 15.97 21.74 39.24
N ILE A 597 15.87 20.43 39.49
CA ILE A 597 14.64 19.71 39.85
C ILE A 597 14.65 19.39 41.34
N VAL A 598 13.59 19.75 42.09
CA VAL A 598 13.55 19.56 43.57
C VAL A 598 12.20 19.06 44.08
N ASN A 599 12.19 18.49 45.28
CA ASN A 599 10.96 18.16 46.00
C ASN A 599 10.17 19.43 46.32
N ASP A 600 8.85 19.40 46.11
CA ASP A 600 7.96 20.54 46.43
C ASP A 600 7.84 20.83 47.95
N ASN A 601 8.28 19.92 48.83
CA ASN A 601 8.37 20.10 50.28
C ASN A 601 9.77 20.53 50.77
N SER A 602 10.70 20.83 49.86
CA SER A 602 12.07 21.26 50.23
C SER A 602 12.09 22.57 51.03
N THR A 603 13.22 22.88 51.66
CA THR A 603 13.44 24.20 52.26
C THR A 603 13.24 25.32 51.23
N ARG A 604 12.69 26.45 51.69
CA ARG A 604 12.40 27.63 50.84
C ARG A 604 13.63 28.14 50.09
N GLU A 605 14.83 27.90 50.62
CA GLU A 605 16.10 28.32 50.03
C GLU A 605 16.44 27.48 48.79
N LEU A 606 16.30 26.15 48.88
CA LEU A 606 16.42 25.28 47.71
C LEU A 606 15.28 25.49 46.70
N LEU A 607 14.04 25.69 47.17
CA LEU A 607 12.89 26.04 46.31
C LEU A 607 13.07 27.37 45.56
N ALA A 608 13.87 28.30 46.08
CA ALA A 608 14.16 29.58 45.42
C ALA A 608 15.25 29.46 44.32
N LYS A 609 15.84 28.27 44.17
CA LYS A 609 16.88 27.95 43.19
C LYS A 609 16.45 26.89 42.17
N SER A 610 15.18 26.49 42.16
CA SER A 610 14.69 25.43 41.27
C SER A 610 13.91 25.94 40.06
N ASP A 611 14.16 25.28 38.93
CA ASP A 611 13.45 25.47 37.67
C ASP A 611 12.21 24.57 37.60
N PHE A 612 12.26 23.39 38.26
CA PHE A 612 11.13 22.45 38.36
C PHE A 612 10.94 21.93 39.79
N GLN A 613 9.69 21.85 40.23
CA GLN A 613 9.28 21.43 41.58
C GLN A 613 8.26 20.30 41.47
N THR A 614 8.50 19.17 42.13
CA THR A 614 7.59 18.02 42.11
C THR A 614 7.78 17.09 43.30
N SER A 615 6.68 16.66 43.92
CA SER A 615 6.66 15.67 45.01
C SER A 615 7.19 14.30 44.59
N LEU A 616 7.27 14.01 43.29
CA LEU A 616 7.92 12.80 42.76
C LEU A 616 9.44 12.83 42.93
N MET A 617 10.06 14.01 43.06
CA MET A 617 11.50 14.17 43.32
C MET A 617 11.79 13.84 44.79
N SER A 618 11.72 12.55 45.11
CA SER A 618 12.07 12.01 46.41
C SER A 618 12.73 10.65 46.23
N PHE A 619 13.70 10.35 47.08
CA PHE A 619 14.50 9.13 47.06
C PHE A 619 14.99 8.79 48.48
N GLY A 620 15.73 7.69 48.63
CA GLY A 620 16.62 7.49 49.78
C GLY A 620 18.07 7.65 49.33
N GLY A 621 19.02 7.82 50.25
CA GLY A 621 20.45 7.96 49.95
C GLY A 621 21.13 6.78 49.26
N ASN A 622 20.36 5.71 48.97
CA ASN A 622 20.75 4.52 48.22
C ASN A 622 19.90 4.25 46.96
N ALA A 623 18.98 5.14 46.59
CA ALA A 623 18.26 5.01 45.32
C ALA A 623 19.22 5.21 44.14
N ASN A 624 19.14 4.37 43.11
CA ASN A 624 19.78 4.65 41.83
C ASN A 624 18.93 5.69 41.08
N ILE A 625 19.59 6.67 40.46
CA ILE A 625 18.92 7.77 39.75
C ILE A 625 19.54 7.87 38.37
N GLN A 626 18.71 7.87 37.32
CA GLN A 626 19.15 7.80 35.93
C GLN A 626 18.55 8.95 35.12
N LEU A 627 19.36 9.61 34.30
CA LEU A 627 18.92 10.53 33.25
C LEU A 627 18.68 9.74 31.95
N ARG A 628 17.42 9.57 31.57
CA ARG A 628 16.99 8.77 30.41
C ARG A 628 16.54 9.61 29.23
N LYS A 629 16.81 9.11 28.02
CA LYS A 629 16.15 9.51 26.78
C LYS A 629 14.76 8.87 26.73
N THR A 630 13.75 9.62 26.31
CA THR A 630 12.38 9.10 26.09
C THR A 630 12.31 8.26 24.81
N SER A 631 13.10 8.58 23.80
CA SER A 631 13.09 7.98 22.45
C SER A 631 13.44 6.48 22.40
N ASN A 632 14.32 5.99 23.27
CA ASN A 632 14.78 4.59 23.30
C ASN A 632 14.88 4.01 24.72
N ASN A 633 14.34 4.69 25.72
CA ASN A 633 14.39 4.34 27.15
C ASN A 633 15.82 4.31 27.78
N THR A 634 16.91 4.45 27.02
CA THR A 634 18.28 4.35 27.53
C THR A 634 18.65 5.55 28.42
N TYR A 635 19.37 5.25 29.51
CA TYR A 635 20.04 6.27 30.32
C TYR A 635 21.41 6.65 29.79
N ILE A 636 21.73 7.95 29.83
CA ILE A 636 23.04 8.51 29.45
C ILE A 636 23.92 8.84 30.65
N ASP A 637 23.31 8.99 31.83
CA ASP A 637 24.01 9.28 33.08
C ASP A 637 23.30 8.64 34.28
N ALA A 638 24.06 8.22 35.29
CA ALA A 638 23.53 7.57 36.49
C ALA A 638 24.25 7.95 37.79
N ILE A 639 23.50 7.88 38.89
CA ILE A 639 23.98 7.90 40.27
C ILE A 639 23.70 6.51 40.87
N TYR A 640 24.75 5.88 41.40
CA TYR A 640 24.81 4.46 41.76
C TYR A 640 24.52 3.47 40.61
N GLU A 641 24.86 2.21 40.84
CA GLU A 641 24.50 1.10 39.96
C GLU A 641 23.03 0.66 40.12
N VAL A 642 22.49 0.03 39.08
CA VAL A 642 21.17 -0.62 39.14
C VAL A 642 21.18 -1.72 40.22
N GLY A 643 20.16 -1.75 41.09
CA GLY A 643 20.12 -2.64 42.25
C GLY A 643 20.93 -2.17 43.48
N ASN A 644 21.42 -0.92 43.51
CA ASN A 644 22.20 -0.41 44.64
C ASN A 644 21.45 -0.43 46.00
N ILE A 645 22.21 -0.69 47.07
CA ILE A 645 21.76 -0.59 48.47
C ILE A 645 22.65 0.33 49.32
N SER A 646 23.75 0.85 48.77
CA SER A 646 24.75 1.67 49.47
C SER A 646 24.28 3.10 49.72
N VAL A 647 24.47 3.61 50.95
CA VAL A 647 24.05 4.93 51.42
C VAL A 647 25.19 5.96 51.48
N LEU A 648 26.22 5.82 50.63
CA LEU A 648 27.42 6.69 50.67
C LEU A 648 27.12 8.18 50.49
N MET A 649 26.12 8.54 49.70
CA MET A 649 25.74 9.92 49.38
C MET A 649 24.66 10.52 50.30
N ASP A 650 24.10 9.72 51.21
CA ASP A 650 22.99 10.08 52.11
C ASP A 650 23.29 11.29 53.00
N ASN A 651 22.33 12.18 53.19
CA ASN A 651 22.41 13.41 54.00
C ASN A 651 23.54 14.40 53.60
N GLU A 652 23.85 14.51 52.31
CA GLU A 652 24.89 15.40 51.75
C GLU A 652 24.50 15.93 50.35
N ILE A 653 25.21 16.97 49.88
CA ILE A 653 25.12 17.44 48.48
C ILE A 653 26.38 17.02 47.75
N PHE A 654 26.25 16.35 46.60
CA PHE A 654 27.38 15.96 45.76
C PHE A 654 27.34 16.72 44.44
N VAL A 655 28.49 17.25 44.02
CA VAL A 655 28.68 17.98 42.77
C VAL A 655 29.66 17.23 41.88
N ARG A 656 29.33 17.02 40.61
CA ARG A 656 30.25 16.46 39.61
C ARG A 656 31.43 17.43 39.43
N ARG A 657 32.65 16.91 39.27
CA ARG A 657 33.86 17.73 39.17
C ARG A 657 33.89 18.57 37.90
N SER A 658 34.57 19.71 37.97
CA SER A 658 34.63 20.74 36.92
C SER A 658 35.23 20.29 35.57
N GLU A 659 36.00 19.21 35.58
CA GLU A 659 36.61 18.58 34.41
C GLU A 659 35.67 17.57 33.70
N ILE A 660 34.55 17.21 34.33
CA ILE A 660 33.55 16.32 33.73
C ILE A 660 32.58 17.15 32.90
N THR A 661 32.40 16.74 31.64
CA THR A 661 31.62 17.47 30.63
C THR A 661 30.54 16.62 29.97
N HIS A 662 30.38 15.38 30.43
CA HIS A 662 29.46 14.39 29.89
C HIS A 662 28.98 13.43 30.99
N GLY A 663 27.96 12.63 30.70
CA GLY A 663 27.48 11.57 31.57
C GLY A 663 28.22 10.25 31.34
N ARG A 664 27.82 9.20 32.06
CA ARG A 664 28.08 7.81 31.69
C ARG A 664 27.08 6.87 32.38
N ARG A 665 26.81 5.71 31.77
CA ARG A 665 25.92 4.69 32.36
C ARG A 665 26.46 4.12 33.67
N ASP A 666 27.73 3.75 33.70
CA ASP A 666 28.40 3.14 34.86
C ASP A 666 28.73 4.22 35.91
N TYR A 667 28.39 3.98 37.18
CA TYR A 667 28.53 5.00 38.21
C TYR A 667 29.96 5.11 38.75
N ASN A 668 30.60 6.24 38.47
CA ASN A 668 31.93 6.55 38.99
C ASN A 668 31.88 7.56 40.17
N TYR A 669 31.87 7.05 41.41
CA TYR A 669 31.93 7.87 42.63
C TYR A 669 33.06 8.91 42.63
N PHE A 670 34.20 8.64 41.98
CA PHE A 670 35.35 9.54 41.98
C PHE A 670 35.13 10.82 41.16
N GLU A 671 34.14 10.86 40.27
CA GLU A 671 33.74 12.08 39.56
C GLU A 671 33.05 13.11 40.45
N TRP A 672 32.76 12.79 41.71
CA TRP A 672 31.95 13.63 42.59
C TRP A 672 32.74 14.22 43.74
N MET A 673 32.30 15.40 44.19
CA MET A 673 32.76 16.11 45.38
C MET A 673 31.57 16.30 46.32
N GLY A 674 31.60 15.67 47.49
CA GLY A 674 30.61 15.91 48.56
C GLY A 674 30.81 17.25 49.28
N PHE A 675 29.71 17.79 49.80
CA PHE A 675 29.53 19.01 50.58
C PHE A 675 28.43 18.80 51.64
N VAL A 676 28.38 19.69 52.64
CA VAL A 676 27.37 19.64 53.73
C VAL A 676 25.93 19.86 53.22
N PRO A 677 24.91 19.24 53.85
CA PRO A 677 23.53 19.16 53.33
C PRO A 677 22.72 20.47 53.30
N ASP A 678 23.26 21.57 53.82
CA ASP A 678 22.67 22.90 53.85
C ASP A 678 23.41 23.94 52.97
N PHE A 679 24.52 23.57 52.32
CA PHE A 679 25.29 24.50 51.48
C PHE A 679 24.67 24.69 50.08
N TYR A 680 23.51 25.36 50.03
CA TYR A 680 22.77 25.58 48.78
C TYR A 680 23.38 26.62 47.84
N ASP A 681 24.40 27.39 48.24
CA ASP A 681 25.02 28.43 47.39
C ASP A 681 25.52 27.88 46.04
N LEU A 682 26.05 26.65 46.01
CA LEU A 682 26.53 25.99 44.79
C LEU A 682 25.40 25.51 43.84
N ILE A 683 24.14 25.47 44.27
CA ILE A 683 23.00 25.07 43.41
C ILE A 683 22.68 26.19 42.40
N GLY A 684 22.47 25.81 41.13
CA GLY A 684 22.29 26.73 40.00
C GLY A 684 23.59 27.25 39.37
N VAL A 685 24.74 26.65 39.73
CA VAL A 685 26.06 27.02 39.19
C VAL A 685 26.89 25.75 38.92
N HIS A 686 27.20 25.50 37.65
CA HIS A 686 28.14 24.47 37.24
C HIS A 686 28.94 24.96 36.01
N PRO A 687 30.24 24.63 35.85
CA PRO A 687 31.11 23.89 36.77
C PRO A 687 31.37 24.61 38.11
N TYR A 688 31.70 23.84 39.14
CA TYR A 688 32.06 24.35 40.47
C TYR A 688 33.26 23.56 41.04
N SER A 689 34.44 24.19 41.10
CA SER A 689 35.67 23.53 41.54
C SER A 689 35.91 23.55 43.06
N GLY A 690 35.17 24.37 43.82
CA GLY A 690 35.36 24.54 45.26
C GLY A 690 36.76 25.06 45.64
N TYR A 691 37.24 24.64 46.82
CA TYR A 691 38.62 24.88 47.28
C TYR A 691 39.53 23.70 46.88
N SER A 692 40.82 23.96 46.61
CA SER A 692 41.80 22.94 46.23
C SER A 692 42.41 22.17 47.39
N ASP A 693 42.50 22.81 48.57
CA ASP A 693 43.01 22.29 49.83
C ASP A 693 41.99 22.62 50.96
N PRO A 694 42.03 21.93 52.11
CA PRO A 694 41.25 22.31 53.30
C PRO A 694 41.51 23.77 53.72
N VAL A 695 40.44 24.51 54.01
CA VAL A 695 40.51 25.92 54.45
C VAL A 695 40.80 26.02 55.96
N PHE A 696 41.75 26.87 56.33
CA PHE A 696 42.05 27.18 57.74
C PHE A 696 41.12 28.29 58.28
N GLU A 697 40.44 27.99 59.39
CA GLU A 697 39.62 28.95 60.13
C GLU A 697 39.97 28.87 61.62
N LEU A 698 40.52 29.97 62.18
CA LEU A 698 41.05 29.99 63.53
C LEU A 698 39.94 30.05 64.60
N ILE A 699 39.85 29.03 65.44
CA ILE A 699 38.94 28.98 66.59
C ILE A 699 39.58 29.71 67.78
N GLU A 700 39.61 31.04 67.75
CA GLU A 700 40.27 31.86 68.78
C GLU A 700 39.70 31.66 70.19
N ASP A 701 38.39 31.37 70.31
CA ASP A 701 37.66 31.45 71.58
C ASP A 701 37.78 30.21 72.47
N LYS A 702 38.32 29.09 71.96
CA LYS A 702 38.40 27.79 72.65
C LYS A 702 39.75 27.13 72.44
N THR A 703 40.34 26.61 73.51
CA THR A 703 41.53 25.76 73.48
C THR A 703 41.23 24.38 72.85
N PHE A 704 42.28 23.62 72.54
CA PHE A 704 42.16 22.20 72.14
C PHE A 704 41.30 21.39 73.14
N GLN A 705 41.50 21.58 74.44
CA GLN A 705 40.76 20.89 75.51
C GLN A 705 39.25 21.23 75.54
N GLU A 706 38.84 22.33 74.91
CA GLU A 706 37.45 22.77 74.79
C GLU A 706 36.82 22.39 73.42
N TYR A 707 37.53 21.57 72.65
CA TYR A 707 37.28 21.25 71.24
C TYR A 707 37.37 22.47 70.31
N GLY A 708 38.42 23.29 70.49
CA GLY A 708 38.83 24.37 69.61
C GLY A 708 40.27 24.18 69.11
N MET A 709 41.10 25.22 69.23
CA MET A 709 42.49 25.25 68.77
C MET A 709 43.45 25.79 69.85
N THR A 710 44.60 25.13 70.01
CA THR A 710 45.71 25.63 70.86
C THR A 710 46.89 26.01 69.98
N LYS A 711 47.48 27.19 70.19
CA LYS A 711 48.74 27.59 69.55
C LYS A 711 49.91 26.84 70.19
N VAL A 712 50.78 26.25 69.37
CA VAL A 712 51.77 25.26 69.81
C VAL A 712 53.14 25.46 69.16
N LYS A 713 54.19 24.98 69.82
CA LYS A 713 55.56 24.91 69.30
C LYS A 713 55.94 23.46 69.02
N TYR A 714 56.52 23.20 67.86
CA TYR A 714 57.07 21.88 67.52
C TYR A 714 58.38 21.60 68.28
N LEU A 715 58.46 20.43 68.93
CA LEU A 715 59.67 19.98 69.62
C LEU A 715 60.45 18.94 68.79
N ARG A 716 59.77 17.87 68.36
CA ARG A 716 60.32 16.73 67.60
C ARG A 716 59.21 15.81 67.09
N ALA A 717 59.53 14.94 66.14
CA ALA A 717 58.69 13.82 65.76
C ALA A 717 59.08 12.54 66.53
N ALA A 718 58.15 11.57 66.56
CA ALA A 718 58.47 10.14 66.62
C ALA A 718 58.14 9.52 65.25
N ASP A 719 56.87 9.66 64.85
CA ASP A 719 56.24 9.07 63.68
C ASP A 719 56.61 9.74 62.34
N GLY A 720 55.86 9.40 61.28
CA GLY A 720 55.36 10.42 60.35
C GLY A 720 54.17 11.19 60.94
N ASP A 721 53.35 10.53 61.77
CA ASP A 721 52.07 11.02 62.31
C ASP A 721 52.02 11.25 63.83
N THR A 722 53.08 10.90 64.57
CA THR A 722 53.18 11.15 66.01
C THR A 722 54.25 12.21 66.29
N ILE A 723 53.86 13.32 66.92
CA ILE A 723 54.77 14.44 67.24
C ILE A 723 54.63 14.90 68.69
N TYR A 724 55.65 15.61 69.16
CA TYR A 724 55.72 16.17 70.50
C TYR A 724 55.72 17.70 70.42
N LEU A 725 54.87 18.33 71.24
CA LEU A 725 54.60 19.77 71.20
C LEU A 725 54.72 20.41 72.58
N GLU A 726 54.92 21.72 72.59
CA GLU A 726 54.81 22.60 73.75
C GLU A 726 53.64 23.58 73.52
N SER A 727 52.77 23.77 74.51
CA SER A 727 51.69 24.76 74.43
C SER A 727 52.27 26.17 74.52
N LEU A 728 51.83 27.06 73.62
CA LEU A 728 52.13 28.50 73.65
C LEU A 728 50.92 29.33 74.12
N ASP A 729 49.77 28.70 74.33
CA ASP A 729 48.55 29.38 74.80
C ASP A 729 48.47 29.29 76.34
N PRO A 730 48.47 30.42 77.07
CA PRO A 730 48.39 30.42 78.54
C PRO A 730 47.03 29.95 79.08
N ARG A 731 46.05 29.64 78.21
CA ARG A 731 44.78 29.00 78.58
C ARG A 731 44.88 27.46 78.61
N ASP A 732 45.88 26.88 77.94
CA ASP A 732 46.05 25.43 77.81
C ASP A 732 47.37 24.99 78.46
N GLU A 733 47.32 24.62 79.74
CA GLU A 733 48.45 24.11 80.51
C GLU A 733 48.81 22.63 80.18
N THR A 734 48.25 22.05 79.12
CA THR A 734 48.46 20.64 78.78
C THR A 734 49.89 20.37 78.29
N SER A 735 50.52 19.34 78.86
CA SER A 735 51.76 18.76 78.33
C SER A 735 51.47 17.84 77.14
N TYR A 736 52.04 18.17 75.99
CA TYR A 736 52.00 17.38 74.75
C TYR A 736 53.36 16.73 74.41
N ASP A 737 54.21 16.50 75.44
CA ASP A 737 55.44 15.68 75.36
C ASP A 737 55.29 14.35 76.13
N GLY A 738 56.22 13.41 75.92
CA GLY A 738 56.25 12.11 76.59
C GLY A 738 55.12 11.17 76.12
N ASP A 739 54.40 10.57 77.07
CA ASP A 739 53.29 9.68 76.74
C ASP A 739 52.09 10.44 76.14
N ASN A 740 51.86 11.68 76.59
CA ASN A 740 50.78 12.58 76.17
C ASN A 740 50.94 13.21 74.77
N ARG A 741 51.93 12.77 73.99
CA ARG A 741 52.25 13.25 72.63
C ARG A 741 51.05 13.25 71.68
N ILE A 742 51.09 14.05 70.63
CA ILE A 742 50.02 14.08 69.62
C ILE A 742 50.18 12.91 68.65
N ARG A 743 49.09 12.21 68.36
CA ARG A 743 48.91 11.36 67.18
C ARG A 743 47.94 12.07 66.22
N PHE A 744 48.27 12.08 64.93
CA PHE A 744 47.44 12.69 63.91
C PHE A 744 46.14 11.90 63.72
N LEU A 745 45.04 12.63 63.56
CA LEU A 745 43.80 12.11 62.99
C LEU A 745 43.96 11.87 61.48
N LEU A 746 43.01 11.15 60.89
CA LEU A 746 42.86 10.86 59.45
C LEU A 746 43.87 9.87 58.84
N ILE A 747 45.02 9.64 59.47
CA ILE A 747 46.16 8.94 58.85
C ILE A 747 46.85 7.95 59.79
N ASP A 748 47.40 6.88 59.21
CA ASP A 748 48.43 6.00 59.80
C ASP A 748 49.67 5.98 58.90
N THR A 749 50.79 6.54 59.36
CA THR A 749 52.06 6.58 58.62
C THR A 749 52.92 5.35 58.95
N PRO A 750 53.70 4.81 57.99
CA PRO A 750 54.50 3.61 58.22
C PRO A 750 55.47 3.76 59.39
N GLU A 751 55.62 2.68 60.15
CA GLU A 751 56.28 2.70 61.45
C GLU A 751 57.82 2.76 61.36
N THR A 752 58.43 3.65 62.14
CA THR A 752 59.90 3.84 62.12
C THR A 752 60.65 2.70 62.85
N ASN A 753 61.98 2.64 62.69
CA ASN A 753 62.81 1.56 63.24
C ASN A 753 62.74 1.52 64.79
N LYS A 754 62.16 0.45 65.35
CA LYS A 754 62.05 0.23 66.80
C LYS A 754 63.07 -0.82 67.27
N PRO A 755 63.49 -0.84 68.56
CA PRO A 755 64.52 -1.78 69.02
C PRO A 755 64.13 -3.26 68.83
N GLY A 756 64.68 -3.90 67.80
CA GLY A 756 64.39 -5.28 67.41
C GLY A 756 63.38 -5.46 66.27
N GLN A 757 62.82 -4.38 65.73
CA GLN A 757 61.88 -4.39 64.60
C GLN A 757 62.37 -3.43 63.50
N PRO A 758 62.61 -3.91 62.26
CA PRO A 758 62.97 -3.02 61.15
C PRO A 758 61.80 -2.08 60.84
N GLY A 759 62.13 -0.82 60.55
CA GLY A 759 61.15 0.18 60.14
C GLY A 759 60.58 -0.12 58.75
N GLU A 760 59.36 0.34 58.52
CA GLU A 760 58.55 0.02 57.35
C GLU A 760 58.92 0.85 56.11
N PRO A 761 58.55 0.41 54.90
CA PRO A 761 58.61 1.21 53.68
C PRO A 761 58.11 2.64 53.89
N TYR A 762 58.85 3.63 53.39
CA TYR A 762 58.52 5.06 53.48
C TYR A 762 58.43 5.68 54.90
N ALA A 763 58.59 4.93 55.99
CA ALA A 763 58.50 5.46 57.37
C ALA A 763 59.37 6.71 57.60
N ASN A 764 60.67 6.61 57.30
CA ASN A 764 61.59 7.75 57.41
C ASN A 764 61.20 8.93 56.48
N VAL A 765 60.57 8.67 55.33
CA VAL A 765 60.14 9.70 54.37
C VAL A 765 58.92 10.46 54.91
N ALA A 766 57.99 9.76 55.55
CA ALA A 766 56.88 10.38 56.26
C ALA A 766 57.37 11.24 57.45
N THR A 767 58.32 10.73 58.24
CA THR A 767 58.98 11.50 59.31
C THR A 767 59.69 12.74 58.76
N ASP A 768 60.51 12.61 57.73
CA ASP A 768 61.24 13.74 57.13
C ASP A 768 60.28 14.78 56.52
N PHE A 769 59.16 14.35 55.93
CA PHE A 769 58.11 15.25 55.44
C PHE A 769 57.50 16.06 56.59
N THR A 770 57.04 15.40 57.66
CA THR A 770 56.51 16.06 58.87
C THR A 770 57.52 17.00 59.52
N VAL A 771 58.79 16.60 59.61
CA VAL A 771 59.88 17.49 60.08
C VAL A 771 60.03 18.71 59.15
N SER A 772 59.97 18.53 57.83
CA SER A 772 60.12 19.62 56.86
C SER A 772 58.95 20.62 56.85
N MET A 773 57.78 20.20 57.31
CA MET A 773 56.58 21.03 57.41
C MET A 773 56.55 21.85 58.72
N LEU A 774 56.98 21.27 59.85
CA LEU A 774 56.82 21.87 61.18
C LEU A 774 58.10 22.53 61.75
N LYS A 775 59.28 22.23 61.21
CA LYS A 775 60.55 22.77 61.72
C LYS A 775 60.84 24.15 61.16
N ALA A 776 61.36 25.02 62.03
CA ALA A 776 61.82 26.38 61.71
C ALA A 776 62.69 26.46 60.44
N LYS A 777 62.35 27.42 59.56
CA LYS A 777 63.01 27.69 58.27
C LYS A 777 63.67 29.06 58.31
N ASP A 778 64.92 29.15 57.84
CA ASP A 778 65.73 30.38 57.77
C ASP A 778 65.78 31.22 59.08
N GLY A 779 65.62 30.56 60.23
CA GLY A 779 65.62 31.19 61.55
C GLY A 779 64.26 31.74 62.02
N LYS A 780 63.19 31.57 61.25
CA LYS A 780 61.80 31.79 61.70
C LYS A 780 61.19 30.46 62.17
N ASP A 781 60.54 30.45 63.32
CA ASP A 781 59.67 29.33 63.74
C ASP A 781 58.43 29.26 62.82
N VAL A 782 57.95 28.04 62.55
CA VAL A 782 56.67 27.82 61.85
C VAL A 782 55.52 28.10 62.82
N GLU A 783 54.48 28.80 62.36
CA GLU A 783 53.28 28.98 63.17
C GLU A 783 52.38 27.74 63.08
N ILE A 784 52.04 27.16 64.23
CA ILE A 784 51.32 25.87 64.30
C ILE A 784 50.14 25.99 65.26
N TYR A 785 48.99 25.47 64.82
CA TYR A 785 47.80 25.26 65.66
C TYR A 785 47.43 23.78 65.72
N LEU A 786 47.20 23.31 66.94
CA LEU A 786 46.67 21.98 67.24
C LEU A 786 45.14 22.09 67.39
N GLN A 787 44.38 21.45 66.50
CA GLN A 787 42.92 21.46 66.50
C GLN A 787 42.35 20.10 66.94
N ALA A 788 41.31 20.14 67.77
CA ALA A 788 40.57 18.98 68.26
C ALA A 788 39.38 18.59 67.36
N SER A 789 38.91 17.34 67.48
CA SER A 789 37.75 16.77 66.78
C SER A 789 36.73 16.27 67.81
N ARG A 790 35.44 16.63 67.68
CA ARG A 790 34.42 16.20 68.66
C ARG A 790 34.06 14.72 68.52
N GLU A 791 34.04 14.23 67.29
CA GLU A 791 33.82 12.81 66.95
C GLU A 791 34.86 11.92 67.64
N ALA A 792 36.15 12.15 67.35
CA ALA A 792 37.25 11.27 67.73
C ALA A 792 37.67 11.39 69.20
N GLY A 793 37.18 12.41 69.91
CA GLY A 793 37.63 12.75 71.26
C GLY A 793 39.02 13.41 71.28
N LEU A 794 39.52 13.65 72.49
CA LEU A 794 40.79 14.36 72.71
C LEU A 794 41.98 13.42 72.91
N ILE A 795 41.76 12.16 73.32
CA ILE A 795 42.79 11.23 73.80
C ILE A 795 42.47 9.79 73.31
N ASP A 796 43.49 9.06 72.85
CA ASP A 796 43.38 7.66 72.41
C ASP A 796 43.50 6.63 73.57
N THR A 797 43.35 5.34 73.25
CA THR A 797 43.45 4.24 74.22
C THR A 797 44.84 4.06 74.85
N TYR A 798 45.86 4.77 74.37
CA TYR A 798 47.24 4.73 74.84
C TYR A 798 47.65 6.02 75.58
N GLY A 799 46.75 7.01 75.72
CA GLY A 799 47.02 8.28 76.37
C GLY A 799 47.62 9.36 75.47
N ARG A 800 47.75 9.10 74.15
CA ARG A 800 48.16 10.12 73.17
C ARG A 800 47.00 11.07 72.90
N HIS A 801 47.27 12.36 72.73
CA HIS A 801 46.24 13.29 72.28
C HIS A 801 45.97 13.13 70.77
N LEU A 802 44.71 13.26 70.35
CA LEU A 802 44.28 13.10 68.95
C LEU A 802 44.03 14.46 68.30
N GLY A 803 44.78 14.79 67.24
CA GLY A 803 44.77 16.15 66.68
C GLY A 803 44.88 16.26 65.16
N LEU A 804 44.37 17.40 64.67
CA LEU A 804 44.68 17.97 63.36
C LEU A 804 45.77 19.03 63.54
N ILE A 805 46.79 19.01 62.69
CA ILE A 805 47.92 19.94 62.74
C ILE A 805 47.83 20.91 61.57
N TRP A 806 47.54 22.17 61.89
CA TRP A 806 47.63 23.28 60.95
C TRP A 806 48.99 23.95 61.07
N ALA A 807 49.69 24.13 59.95
CA ALA A 807 50.97 24.79 59.89
C ALA A 807 50.97 25.87 58.80
N ASN A 808 51.39 27.09 59.13
CA ASN A 808 51.64 28.16 58.16
C ASN A 808 53.02 27.95 57.55
N VAL A 809 53.07 27.42 56.33
CA VAL A 809 54.32 27.20 55.58
C VAL A 809 54.75 28.41 54.75
N GLY A 810 53.94 29.47 54.74
CA GLY A 810 54.21 30.76 54.10
C GLY A 810 54.88 31.76 55.05
N THR A 811 54.30 32.95 55.17
CA THR A 811 54.79 34.06 56.00
C THR A 811 53.70 34.63 56.91
N GLU A 812 54.02 35.63 57.72
CA GLU A 812 53.02 36.33 58.56
C GLU A 812 52.20 37.32 57.72
N GLU A 813 52.82 37.88 56.69
CA GLU A 813 52.24 38.84 55.74
C GLU A 813 51.43 38.15 54.62
N GLU A 814 51.91 37.00 54.14
CA GLU A 814 51.28 36.12 53.14
C GLU A 814 51.26 34.68 53.69
N PRO A 815 50.23 34.29 54.47
CA PRO A 815 50.14 32.96 55.07
C PRO A 815 49.66 31.88 54.08
N ASP A 816 50.31 30.71 54.13
CA ASP A 816 49.87 29.49 53.43
C ASP A 816 49.64 28.40 54.48
N TRP A 817 48.39 28.25 54.91
CA TRP A 817 48.01 27.27 55.94
C TRP A 817 47.75 25.91 55.31
N LYS A 818 48.54 24.91 55.71
CA LYS A 818 48.33 23.51 55.32
C LYS A 818 47.92 22.65 56.50
N LEU A 819 46.95 21.77 56.28
CA LEU A 819 46.59 20.69 57.19
C LEU A 819 47.53 19.51 56.95
N LEU A 820 48.52 19.31 57.84
CA LEU A 820 49.58 18.32 57.64
C LEU A 820 49.04 16.88 57.50
N ASN A 821 47.96 16.56 58.20
CA ASN A 821 47.24 15.29 58.11
C ASN A 821 46.78 14.99 56.66
N TYR A 822 46.32 16.02 55.95
CA TYR A 822 45.85 15.95 54.56
C TYR A 822 47.04 15.90 53.59
N GLU A 823 48.08 16.72 53.81
CA GLU A 823 49.29 16.74 52.96
C GLU A 823 50.04 15.39 52.96
N LEU A 824 50.12 14.70 54.10
CA LEU A 824 50.73 13.37 54.18
C LEU A 824 49.94 12.32 53.39
N LEU A 825 48.60 12.36 53.42
CA LEU A 825 47.75 11.50 52.58
C LEU A 825 47.95 11.84 51.09
N LYS A 826 47.97 13.13 50.75
CA LYS A 826 48.14 13.66 49.38
C LYS A 826 49.51 13.31 48.78
N ALA A 827 50.53 13.16 49.62
CA ALA A 827 51.85 12.66 49.25
C ALA A 827 51.95 11.11 49.20
N GLY A 828 50.90 10.38 49.60
CA GLY A 828 50.89 8.91 49.71
C GLY A 828 51.78 8.37 50.83
N LEU A 829 52.03 9.15 51.89
CA LEU A 829 52.97 8.82 52.97
C LEU A 829 52.32 8.19 54.21
N GLY A 830 51.02 7.89 54.15
CA GLY A 830 50.30 7.09 55.13
C GLY A 830 48.96 6.60 54.58
N GLN A 831 48.32 5.69 55.30
CA GLN A 831 47.02 5.10 54.97
C GLN A 831 45.88 5.94 55.55
N ILE A 832 44.75 6.02 54.84
CA ILE A 832 43.54 6.72 55.31
C ILE A 832 42.84 5.96 56.45
N MET A 833 42.59 6.66 57.56
CA MET A 833 42.01 6.13 58.80
C MET A 833 40.65 6.76 59.16
N ILE A 834 39.95 7.34 58.18
CA ILE A 834 38.66 8.00 58.35
C ILE A 834 37.71 7.64 57.19
N ALA A 835 36.42 7.47 57.48
CA ALA A 835 35.37 7.21 56.50
C ALA A 835 34.02 7.77 56.99
N LYS A 836 33.03 7.86 56.09
CA LYS A 836 31.65 8.27 56.43
C LYS A 836 30.99 7.21 57.32
N THR A 837 31.09 7.37 58.63
CA THR A 837 30.55 6.43 59.62
C THR A 837 29.91 7.19 60.78
N GLY A 838 28.92 6.58 61.44
CA GLY A 838 28.36 7.00 62.74
C GLY A 838 28.11 8.51 62.91
N LYS A 839 29.12 9.21 63.42
CA LYS A 839 29.09 10.61 63.86
C LYS A 839 30.01 11.51 63.01
N TYR A 840 30.20 11.19 61.73
CA TYR A 840 31.09 11.94 60.81
C TYR A 840 30.83 13.46 60.77
N TYR A 841 29.60 13.90 61.06
CA TYR A 841 29.20 15.30 61.17
C TYR A 841 29.71 16.02 62.45
N ASP A 842 30.22 15.29 63.45
CA ASP A 842 30.91 15.84 64.63
C ASP A 842 32.43 16.07 64.37
N HIS A 843 32.92 15.80 63.15
CA HIS A 843 34.24 16.27 62.72
C HIS A 843 34.23 17.76 62.35
N PRO A 844 35.39 18.44 62.40
CA PRO A 844 35.56 19.73 61.75
C PRO A 844 35.15 19.71 60.26
N ILE A 845 34.51 20.79 59.83
CA ILE A 845 34.13 21.04 58.43
C ILE A 845 35.09 22.10 57.89
N PHE A 846 35.58 21.94 56.68
CA PHE A 846 36.48 22.91 56.04
C PHE A 846 35.99 23.22 54.63
N GLY A 847 35.75 24.50 54.31
CA GLY A 847 35.24 24.93 53.01
C GLY A 847 33.88 24.29 52.63
N ASN A 848 32.99 24.11 53.62
CA ASN A 848 31.69 23.43 53.49
C ASN A 848 31.75 21.95 53.05
N ARG A 849 32.87 21.27 53.35
CA ARG A 849 33.06 19.83 53.11
C ARG A 849 33.48 19.11 54.39
N TYR A 850 33.02 17.87 54.56
CA TYR A 850 33.38 17.05 55.72
C TYR A 850 34.81 16.52 55.62
N LEU A 851 35.45 16.36 56.77
CA LEU A 851 36.87 16.00 56.87
C LEU A 851 37.24 14.66 56.22
N TYR A 852 36.33 13.68 56.24
CA TYR A 852 36.56 12.40 55.56
C TYR A 852 36.59 12.53 54.03
N GLN A 853 35.88 13.51 53.46
CA GLN A 853 35.83 13.78 52.01
C GLN A 853 37.17 14.37 51.55
N TRP A 854 37.75 15.27 52.34
CA TRP A 854 39.11 15.79 52.13
C TRP A 854 40.16 14.68 52.20
N ALA A 855 40.09 13.80 53.20
CA ALA A 855 41.00 12.66 53.33
C ALA A 855 40.90 11.69 52.13
N ALA A 856 39.68 11.40 51.66
CA ALA A 856 39.44 10.54 50.50
C ALA A 856 39.93 11.18 49.18
N ASP A 857 39.79 12.49 49.01
CA ASP A 857 40.36 13.22 47.86
C ASP A 857 41.90 13.20 47.88
N ALA A 858 42.52 13.35 49.06
CA ALA A 858 43.97 13.30 49.21
C ALA A 858 44.55 11.91 48.89
N ASP A 859 43.98 10.86 49.48
CA ASP A 859 44.41 9.48 49.27
C ASP A 859 44.22 9.06 47.80
N ARG A 860 43.08 9.40 47.18
CA ARG A 860 42.85 9.14 45.76
C ARG A 860 43.86 9.86 44.87
N TYR A 861 44.16 11.14 45.13
CA TYR A 861 45.18 11.88 44.38
C TYR A 861 46.55 11.18 44.46
N ALA A 862 46.91 10.64 45.62
CA ALA A 862 48.15 9.87 45.78
C ALA A 862 48.11 8.51 45.04
N GLN A 863 46.97 7.83 44.99
CA GLN A 863 46.79 6.61 44.20
C GLN A 863 46.91 6.88 42.70
N GLU A 864 46.19 7.88 42.18
CA GLU A 864 46.18 8.29 40.76
C GLU A 864 47.59 8.67 40.28
N ASN A 865 48.30 9.47 41.08
CA ASN A 865 49.66 9.93 40.78
C ASN A 865 50.77 8.94 41.21
N LYS A 866 50.40 7.79 41.80
CA LYS A 866 51.32 6.71 42.23
C LYS A 866 52.41 7.22 43.17
N LEU A 867 52.01 7.99 44.17
CA LEU A 867 52.90 8.61 45.15
C LEU A 867 53.11 7.71 46.38
N GLY A 868 54.27 7.83 47.02
CA GLY A 868 54.63 7.12 48.26
C GLY A 868 54.32 5.63 48.24
N LEU A 869 53.44 5.18 49.14
CA LEU A 869 52.94 3.81 49.26
C LEU A 869 52.33 3.26 47.95
N TYR A 870 51.71 4.12 47.14
CA TYR A 870 51.05 3.75 45.89
C TYR A 870 51.99 3.70 44.67
N SER A 871 53.27 4.06 44.84
CA SER A 871 54.31 4.00 43.79
C SER A 871 54.60 2.58 43.26
N GLY A 872 54.22 1.54 44.00
CA GLY A 872 54.52 0.14 43.66
C GLY A 872 55.99 -0.26 43.83
N VAL A 873 56.87 0.66 44.24
CA VAL A 873 58.31 0.40 44.47
C VAL A 873 58.51 -0.49 45.70
N HIS A 874 57.71 -0.29 46.74
CA HIS A 874 57.61 -1.16 47.92
C HIS A 874 56.12 -1.45 48.17
N LYS A 875 55.65 -2.63 47.73
CA LYS A 875 54.39 -3.19 48.23
C LYS A 875 54.67 -3.96 49.54
N PRO A 876 53.68 -4.07 50.45
CA PRO A 876 53.67 -5.11 51.48
C PRO A 876 53.61 -6.52 50.85
#